data_AF-A0A8T5T492-F1
#
_entry.id   AF-A0A8T5T492-F1
#
_cell.length_a   1.000
_cell.length_b   1.000
_cell.length_c   1.000
_cell.angle_alpha   90.00
_cell.angle_beta   90.00
_cell.angle_gamma   90.00
#
_symmetry.space_group_name_H-M   'P 1'
#
loop_
_entity.id
_entity.type
_entity.pdbx_description
1 polymer ?
#
loop_
_entity_poly.entity_id
_entity_poly.type
_entity_poly.pdbx_seq_one_letter_code
_entity_poly.pdbx_strand_id
1 'polypeptide(L)'
;MSIKKLLRLRNRIAPNYPQTILVLVIFLSSILLSPYGPVSSNFTNNNVDAFGQTMVVEELDLFQERIDLIVGKDESVIASLELNGGQIETPFDFASTVFSPVTQIDFIVSNQSQFSKVWSNPLWRFPDGLVVRIKTRTTTLDRLETISNYVITLIQQNYNLNLSLFSIQSLSYTETLVSLLAPITPETAMSLFGDVFSPYDNPTHGNSVTLIKEAMEQSPDIYAFGYSLQKNVWSVNKIIRGAMVSIANKISLETDTYTFNIEDTFGATITPNPSAFISRASFRIPFIANITHVDPVPDNVGSSLTGTFEWLLKYSTTTKYSDFNAEISYHPSSFSDFTYPQVSVTNSYSDQLLEDDGILNMTYSATNIGTDIAVNTSITMPVPAELADFIVNNGFEIPVMNDSLTINETFSSFIYLDLNSGLYKIPILDIQGWYQNTATSQLKNWLNITEIVLDDLATIYCSSGISSDLYAEVVEEILPYIVSVGGFENIIANFIVHGPIIQAMLTTAVSDTYSIVFSEFYENKPIFQFESDDFTFTQSIFGAYLKASIPTLAVDETVDLSWKLSNIPTSSDKFGAFSVQTENVWNQNYAVFKTIESDYNDLMLALFAVQNSAGRFLSSYDEVTNSFMSLGCRYSYLDITGREYYGLTNG
;
A
#
# COMPACT_ATOMS: atom_id res chain seq x y z
N MET A 1 17.64 -51.87 -4.83
CA MET A 1 16.58 -50.87 -5.07
C MET A 1 17.29 -49.57 -5.42
N SER A 2 17.16 -49.04 -6.64
CA SER A 2 17.98 -47.90 -7.11
C SER A 2 17.52 -46.57 -6.51
N ILE A 3 18.44 -45.61 -6.37
CA ILE A 3 18.16 -44.24 -5.88
C ILE A 3 17.03 -43.57 -6.68
N LYS A 4 16.92 -43.87 -7.99
CA LYS A 4 15.80 -43.44 -8.86
C LYS A 4 14.42 -43.92 -8.37
N LYS A 5 14.31 -45.12 -7.77
CA LYS A 5 13.03 -45.64 -7.23
C LYS A 5 12.64 -45.02 -5.88
N LEU A 6 13.60 -44.49 -5.12
CA LEU A 6 13.35 -43.81 -3.83
C LEU A 6 12.86 -42.37 -4.03
N LEU A 7 13.36 -41.66 -5.05
CA LEU A 7 12.88 -40.33 -5.45
C LEU A 7 11.44 -40.36 -5.99
N ARG A 8 11.07 -41.40 -6.75
CA ARG A 8 9.69 -41.61 -7.27
C ARG A 8 8.63 -41.82 -6.17
N LEU A 9 9.02 -42.26 -4.96
CA LEU A 9 8.11 -42.46 -3.83
C LEU A 9 7.94 -41.20 -2.97
N ARG A 10 8.94 -40.31 -2.90
CA ARG A 10 8.89 -39.05 -2.14
C ARG A 10 7.90 -38.04 -2.75
N ASN A 11 7.75 -38.03 -4.08
CA ASN A 11 6.90 -37.07 -4.80
C ASN A 11 5.40 -37.46 -4.85
N ARG A 12 4.98 -38.54 -4.18
CA ARG A 12 3.56 -38.95 -4.09
C ARG A 12 2.81 -38.42 -2.86
N ILE A 13 3.45 -37.67 -1.97
CA ILE A 13 2.86 -37.23 -0.71
C ILE A 13 3.05 -35.72 -0.51
N ALA A 14 2.12 -34.90 -1.04
CA ALA A 14 1.66 -33.58 -0.55
C ALA A 14 0.46 -33.08 -1.41
N PRO A 15 -0.37 -32.11 -0.99
CA PRO A 15 -1.49 -32.28 -0.06
C PRO A 15 -2.88 -31.87 -0.63
N ASN A 16 -3.91 -32.03 0.20
CA ASN A 16 -5.36 -32.03 -0.07
C ASN A 16 -5.97 -30.71 -0.61
N TYR A 17 -6.47 -30.78 -1.85
CA TYR A 17 -7.29 -29.78 -2.58
C TYR A 17 -8.76 -29.48 -2.13
N PRO A 18 -9.43 -30.17 -1.16
CA PRO A 18 -10.86 -29.90 -0.87
C PRO A 18 -11.16 -28.77 0.15
N GLN A 19 -10.17 -28.15 0.80
CA GLN A 19 -10.44 -27.12 1.82
C GLN A 19 -10.73 -25.72 1.25
N THR A 20 -10.27 -25.43 0.03
CA THR A 20 -10.43 -24.10 -0.61
C THR A 20 -11.85 -23.86 -1.13
N ILE A 21 -12.59 -24.93 -1.47
CA ILE A 21 -13.96 -24.82 -2.01
C ILE A 21 -15.00 -24.62 -0.90
N LEU A 22 -14.76 -25.12 0.31
CA LEU A 22 -15.68 -24.98 1.45
C LEU A 22 -15.73 -23.54 2.00
N VAL A 23 -14.61 -22.80 1.91
CA VAL A 23 -14.53 -21.40 2.36
C VAL A 23 -15.26 -20.47 1.39
N LEU A 24 -15.25 -20.76 0.09
CA LEU A 24 -15.92 -19.93 -0.92
C LEU A 24 -17.46 -19.95 -0.80
N VAL A 25 -18.04 -21.09 -0.40
CA VAL A 25 -19.50 -21.25 -0.25
C VAL A 25 -20.04 -20.59 1.03
N ILE A 26 -19.21 -20.46 2.07
CA ILE A 26 -19.57 -19.80 3.33
C ILE A 26 -19.44 -18.27 3.23
N PHE A 27 -18.53 -17.76 2.39
CA PHE A 27 -18.33 -16.31 2.21
C PHE A 27 -19.40 -15.67 1.30
N LEU A 28 -19.98 -16.42 0.36
CA LEU A 28 -21.03 -15.92 -0.55
C LEU A 28 -22.43 -15.91 0.09
N SER A 29 -22.63 -16.57 1.22
CA SER A 29 -23.93 -16.63 1.93
C SER A 29 -24.09 -15.56 3.02
N SER A 30 -23.04 -14.81 3.36
CA SER A 30 -23.08 -13.70 4.35
C SER A 30 -23.28 -12.31 3.74
N ILE A 31 -23.24 -12.17 2.41
CA ILE A 31 -23.38 -10.88 1.69
C ILE A 31 -24.86 -10.56 1.34
N LEU A 32 -25.80 -11.47 1.56
CA LEU A 32 -27.21 -11.31 1.16
C LEU A 32 -28.23 -11.15 2.31
N LEU A 33 -27.80 -10.91 3.55
CA LEU A 33 -28.70 -10.69 4.69
C LEU A 33 -28.24 -9.55 5.61
N SER A 34 -28.61 -8.32 5.27
CA SER A 34 -28.84 -7.25 6.26
C SER A 34 -30.12 -6.48 5.87
N PRO A 35 -31.05 -6.24 6.82
CA PRO A 35 -32.40 -5.81 6.51
C PRO A 35 -32.49 -4.31 6.17
N TYR A 36 -33.25 -4.04 5.10
CA TYR A 36 -33.84 -2.75 4.78
C TYR A 36 -34.65 -2.20 5.97
N GLY A 37 -34.38 -0.95 6.35
CA GLY A 37 -35.24 -0.10 7.16
C GLY A 37 -35.37 1.28 6.48
N PRO A 38 -36.57 1.88 6.40
CA PRO A 38 -36.84 2.98 5.48
C PRO A 38 -36.38 4.32 6.07
N VAL A 39 -35.52 5.06 5.38
CA VAL A 39 -35.34 6.49 5.64
C VAL A 39 -36.28 7.24 4.69
N SER A 40 -37.32 7.81 5.27
CA SER A 40 -38.27 8.69 4.61
C SER A 40 -37.60 10.02 4.27
N SER A 41 -37.28 10.25 2.99
CA SER A 41 -37.02 11.60 2.49
C SER A 41 -38.35 12.23 2.07
N ASN A 42 -38.90 13.10 2.92
CA ASN A 42 -40.00 13.99 2.52
C ASN A 42 -39.43 15.06 1.60
N PHE A 43 -39.70 14.92 0.31
CA PHE A 43 -39.55 15.96 -0.69
C PHE A 43 -40.75 16.93 -0.62
N THR A 44 -40.47 18.19 -0.26
CA THR A 44 -41.23 19.40 -0.61
C THR A 44 -40.33 20.59 -0.27
N ASN A 45 -40.15 21.65 -1.05
CA ASN A 45 -40.80 22.12 -2.26
C ASN A 45 -39.86 23.14 -2.93
N ASN A 46 -39.94 23.27 -4.25
CA ASN A 46 -39.32 24.36 -4.99
C ASN A 46 -39.86 25.73 -4.52
N ASN A 47 -38.97 26.69 -4.31
CA ASN A 47 -39.22 28.07 -4.68
C ASN A 47 -37.90 28.71 -5.13
N VAL A 48 -37.85 29.00 -6.42
CA VAL A 48 -36.97 30.00 -7.02
C VAL A 48 -37.50 31.35 -6.55
N ASP A 49 -36.71 32.09 -5.75
CA ASP A 49 -36.56 33.55 -5.83
C ASP A 49 -35.59 34.09 -4.74
N ALA A 50 -34.81 35.10 -5.15
CA ALA A 50 -33.96 36.02 -4.37
C ALA A 50 -32.58 35.53 -3.87
N PHE A 51 -31.51 36.02 -4.54
CA PHE A 51 -30.13 36.05 -4.06
C PHE A 51 -29.99 36.88 -2.77
N GLY A 52 -30.42 36.33 -1.64
CA GLY A 52 -29.98 36.73 -0.29
C GLY A 52 -28.81 35.84 0.17
N GLN A 53 -28.10 36.23 1.23
CA GLN A 53 -27.13 35.38 1.91
C GLN A 53 -27.78 34.02 2.20
N THR A 54 -27.41 33.01 1.42
CA THR A 54 -28.01 31.67 1.48
C THR A 54 -26.93 30.74 1.99
N MET A 55 -26.86 30.64 3.32
CA MET A 55 -26.09 29.59 3.97
C MET A 55 -26.86 28.28 3.82
N VAL A 56 -26.17 27.23 3.39
CA VAL A 56 -26.66 25.87 3.33
C VAL A 56 -26.25 25.14 4.59
N VAL A 57 -27.19 24.39 5.16
CA VAL A 57 -26.94 23.52 6.30
C VAL A 57 -26.59 22.14 5.78
N GLU A 58 -25.36 21.71 6.04
CA GLU A 58 -24.91 20.34 5.82
C GLU A 58 -24.81 19.64 7.18
N GLU A 59 -25.39 18.46 7.31
CA GLU A 59 -25.48 17.76 8.59
C GLU A 59 -25.11 16.28 8.43
N LEU A 60 -24.17 15.85 9.26
CA LEU A 60 -23.84 14.45 9.50
C LEU A 60 -23.86 14.19 11.01
N ASP A 61 -23.93 12.92 11.39
CA ASP A 61 -23.70 12.52 12.77
C ASP A 61 -22.32 12.99 13.26
N LEU A 62 -22.26 13.66 14.42
CA LEU A 62 -20.99 14.07 15.03
C LEU A 62 -20.28 12.85 15.62
N PHE A 63 -19.40 12.25 14.85
CA PHE A 63 -18.70 11.03 15.24
C PHE A 63 -17.68 11.28 16.34
N GLN A 64 -16.86 12.33 16.20
CA GLN A 64 -15.75 12.58 17.12
C GLN A 64 -15.55 14.06 17.41
N GLU A 65 -15.32 14.34 18.68
CA GLU A 65 -14.68 15.55 19.19
C GLU A 65 -13.30 15.18 19.73
N ARG A 66 -12.27 15.94 19.37
CA ARG A 66 -10.93 15.79 19.92
C ARG A 66 -10.35 17.16 20.25
N ILE A 67 -9.89 17.34 21.48
CA ILE A 67 -9.15 18.51 21.93
C ILE A 67 -7.71 18.07 22.20
N ASP A 68 -6.74 18.66 21.51
CA ASP A 68 -5.33 18.37 21.75
C ASP A 68 -4.61 19.64 22.20
N LEU A 69 -3.82 19.50 23.26
CA LEU A 69 -3.03 20.54 23.88
C LEU A 69 -1.55 20.21 23.72
N ILE A 70 -0.76 21.14 23.21
CA ILE A 70 0.67 20.93 22.95
C ILE A 70 1.46 22.02 23.66
N VAL A 71 2.47 21.62 24.43
CA VAL A 71 3.40 22.58 25.05
C VAL A 71 4.21 23.30 23.98
N GLY A 72 4.17 24.63 24.02
CA GLY A 72 4.98 25.52 23.19
C GLY A 72 6.22 26.05 23.91
N LYS A 73 6.89 27.02 23.27
CA LYS A 73 7.98 27.82 23.86
C LYS A 73 7.43 28.85 24.85
N ASP A 74 8.29 29.37 25.73
CA ASP A 74 7.96 30.49 26.64
C ASP A 74 6.62 30.32 27.37
N GLU A 75 6.40 29.13 27.95
CA GLU A 75 5.19 28.80 28.75
C GLU A 75 3.87 28.92 27.96
N SER A 76 3.94 28.92 26.62
CA SER A 76 2.76 28.91 25.75
C SER A 76 2.19 27.49 25.57
N VAL A 77 0.90 27.43 25.26
CA VAL A 77 0.19 26.21 24.91
C VAL A 77 -0.49 26.42 23.56
N ILE A 78 -0.38 25.44 22.67
CA ILE A 78 -1.19 25.37 21.46
C ILE A 78 -2.38 24.48 21.79
N ALA A 79 -3.57 25.06 21.78
CA ALA A 79 -4.82 24.32 21.85
C ALA A 79 -5.34 24.06 20.45
N SER A 80 -5.84 22.85 20.21
CA SER A 80 -6.49 22.48 18.96
C SER A 80 -7.76 21.68 19.22
N LEU A 81 -8.73 21.87 18.33
CA LEU A 81 -10.03 21.22 18.35
C LEU A 81 -10.28 20.61 16.97
N GLU A 82 -10.72 19.36 16.94
CA GLU A 82 -11.20 18.68 15.74
C GLU A 82 -12.61 18.14 16.00
N LEU A 83 -13.53 18.46 15.09
CA LEU A 83 -14.89 17.90 15.03
C LEU A 83 -15.06 17.13 13.73
N ASN A 84 -15.30 15.83 13.81
CA ASN A 84 -15.56 14.97 12.66
C ASN A 84 -17.05 14.63 12.58
N GLY A 85 -17.73 15.13 11.55
CA GLY A 85 -19.18 15.14 11.39
C GLY A 85 -19.83 16.38 11.98
N GLY A 86 -21.12 16.27 12.27
CA GLY A 86 -21.96 17.33 12.82
C GLY A 86 -22.55 18.28 11.79
N GLN A 87 -23.31 19.26 12.28
CA GLN A 87 -23.94 20.31 11.49
C GLN A 87 -22.96 21.45 11.19
N ILE A 88 -22.90 21.92 9.94
CA ILE A 88 -22.15 23.11 9.52
C ILE A 88 -23.03 24.00 8.64
N GLU A 89 -22.89 25.31 8.81
CA GLU A 89 -23.48 26.30 7.93
C GLU A 89 -22.40 26.78 6.95
N THR A 90 -22.64 26.65 5.66
CA THR A 90 -21.67 26.94 4.61
C THR A 90 -22.31 27.66 3.43
N PRO A 91 -21.64 28.62 2.77
CA PRO A 91 -22.16 29.20 1.54
C PRO A 91 -22.09 28.22 0.34
N PHE A 92 -21.50 27.03 0.52
CA PHE A 92 -21.30 26.07 -0.57
C PHE A 92 -22.45 25.09 -0.70
N ASP A 93 -23.36 25.36 -1.63
CA ASP A 93 -24.45 24.44 -1.99
C ASP A 93 -23.98 23.30 -2.90
N PHE A 94 -23.62 22.15 -2.34
CA PHE A 94 -23.19 20.98 -3.11
C PHE A 94 -24.29 20.33 -3.96
N ALA A 95 -25.56 20.74 -3.83
CA ALA A 95 -26.64 20.37 -4.74
C ALA A 95 -26.60 21.19 -6.05
N SER A 96 -25.90 22.32 -6.07
CA SER A 96 -25.69 23.14 -7.27
C SER A 96 -25.00 22.35 -8.38
N THR A 97 -25.50 22.49 -9.60
CA THR A 97 -24.91 21.85 -10.79
C THR A 97 -23.48 22.31 -11.06
N VAL A 98 -23.11 23.51 -10.60
CA VAL A 98 -21.73 24.05 -10.69
C VAL A 98 -20.75 23.20 -9.87
N PHE A 99 -21.19 22.66 -8.73
CA PHE A 99 -20.38 21.77 -7.89
C PHE A 99 -20.52 20.28 -8.24
N SER A 100 -21.17 19.94 -9.35
CA SER A 100 -21.22 18.55 -9.84
C SER A 100 -19.84 17.89 -10.04
N PRO A 101 -18.78 18.58 -10.53
CA PRO A 101 -17.46 17.98 -10.62
C PRO A 101 -16.63 18.15 -9.35
N VAL A 102 -17.12 18.85 -8.32
CA VAL A 102 -16.37 19.11 -7.09
C VAL A 102 -16.50 17.93 -6.14
N THR A 103 -15.36 17.44 -5.68
CA THR A 103 -15.26 16.29 -4.76
C THR A 103 -14.92 16.71 -3.33
N GLN A 104 -14.24 17.83 -3.18
CA GLN A 104 -13.87 18.36 -1.87
C GLN A 104 -13.71 19.88 -1.94
N ILE A 105 -14.18 20.56 -0.90
CA ILE A 105 -13.87 21.97 -0.63
C ILE A 105 -13.27 22.06 0.76
N ASP A 106 -12.08 22.64 0.84
CA ASP A 106 -11.45 23.04 2.10
C ASP A 106 -11.59 24.57 2.24
N PHE A 107 -12.11 25.03 3.37
CA PHE A 107 -12.23 26.44 3.74
C PHE A 107 -11.39 26.68 4.98
N ILE A 108 -10.34 27.49 4.88
CA ILE A 108 -9.29 27.52 5.89
C ILE A 108 -8.86 28.97 6.12
N VAL A 109 -8.97 29.44 7.36
CA VAL A 109 -8.43 30.71 7.80
C VAL A 109 -7.19 30.45 8.62
N SER A 110 -6.10 31.16 8.36
CA SER A 110 -4.89 31.06 9.17
C SER A 110 -4.19 32.39 9.38
N ASN A 111 -3.58 32.54 10.54
CA ASN A 111 -2.62 33.58 10.88
C ASN A 111 -1.49 32.90 11.66
N GLN A 112 -0.36 32.68 11.00
CA GLN A 112 0.77 31.94 11.54
C GLN A 112 2.13 32.54 11.15
N SER A 113 2.19 33.78 10.68
CA SER A 113 3.46 34.51 10.50
C SER A 113 4.34 34.55 11.76
N GLN A 114 3.72 34.50 12.95
CA GLN A 114 4.42 34.51 14.25
C GLN A 114 4.69 33.11 14.81
N PHE A 115 4.55 32.07 13.98
CA PHE A 115 4.62 30.68 14.45
C PHE A 115 5.90 30.35 15.23
N SER A 116 7.04 30.87 14.78
CA SER A 116 8.37 30.64 15.38
C SER A 116 8.51 31.07 16.85
N LYS A 117 7.66 32.00 17.30
CA LYS A 117 7.59 32.45 18.71
C LYS A 117 7.04 31.37 19.63
N VAL A 118 6.06 30.61 19.15
CA VAL A 118 5.34 29.61 19.97
C VAL A 118 5.90 28.21 19.71
N TRP A 119 6.28 27.90 18.47
CA TRP A 119 6.75 26.57 18.11
C TRP A 119 7.71 26.58 16.92
N SER A 120 8.54 25.54 16.76
CA SER A 120 9.64 25.55 15.78
C SER A 120 9.18 25.43 14.32
N ASN A 121 8.10 24.70 14.05
CA ASN A 121 7.62 24.42 12.69
C ASN A 121 6.11 24.63 12.56
N PRO A 122 5.63 25.41 11.57
CA PRO A 122 4.20 25.66 11.39
C PRO A 122 3.42 24.36 11.30
N LEU A 123 2.41 24.21 12.16
CA LEU A 123 1.58 23.01 12.22
C LEU A 123 0.64 22.90 11.01
N TRP A 124 0.31 24.02 10.36
CA TRP A 124 -0.52 24.06 9.16
C TRP A 124 0.27 24.52 7.93
N ARG A 125 0.02 23.83 6.81
CA ARG A 125 0.69 24.07 5.51
C ARG A 125 0.11 25.24 4.69
N PHE A 126 -0.81 26.02 5.25
CA PHE A 126 -1.57 27.02 4.51
C PHE A 126 -1.02 28.43 4.73
N PRO A 127 -0.96 29.31 3.70
CA PRO A 127 -0.53 30.69 3.92
C PRO A 127 -1.52 31.48 4.78
N ASP A 128 -1.04 32.55 5.41
CA ASP A 128 -1.87 33.49 6.16
C ASP A 128 -2.98 34.09 5.29
N GLY A 129 -4.18 34.24 5.87
CA GLY A 129 -5.38 34.66 5.18
C GLY A 129 -6.48 33.59 5.14
N LEU A 130 -7.50 33.83 4.31
CA LEU A 130 -8.51 32.85 3.94
C LEU A 130 -8.07 32.11 2.68
N VAL A 131 -7.90 30.80 2.80
CA VAL A 131 -7.63 29.87 1.70
C VAL A 131 -8.86 29.02 1.44
N VAL A 132 -9.32 28.97 0.18
CA VAL A 132 -10.32 28.01 -0.27
C VAL A 132 -9.71 27.07 -1.30
N ARG A 133 -9.65 25.78 -0.99
CA ARG A 133 -9.16 24.75 -1.93
C ARG A 133 -10.32 23.93 -2.46
N ILE A 134 -10.35 23.74 -3.77
CA ILE A 134 -11.41 23.06 -4.48
C ILE A 134 -10.79 21.90 -5.25
N LYS A 135 -11.07 20.67 -4.83
CA LYS A 135 -10.67 19.46 -5.56
C LYS A 135 -11.79 19.05 -6.51
N THR A 136 -11.48 18.92 -7.80
CA THR A 136 -12.46 18.60 -8.85
C THR A 136 -12.07 17.36 -9.63
N ARG A 137 -13.07 16.72 -10.26
CA ARG A 137 -12.93 15.67 -11.30
C ARG A 137 -13.05 16.25 -12.70
N THR A 138 -12.41 17.40 -12.94
CA THR A 138 -12.33 18.00 -14.27
C THR A 138 -11.00 18.72 -14.44
N THR A 139 -10.48 18.66 -15.67
CA THR A 139 -9.26 19.38 -16.10
C THR A 139 -9.59 20.47 -17.12
N THR A 140 -10.86 20.65 -17.48
CA THR A 140 -11.29 21.63 -18.47
C THR A 140 -11.23 23.03 -17.88
N LEU A 141 -10.40 23.91 -18.46
CA LEU A 141 -10.20 25.28 -17.98
C LEU A 141 -11.50 26.08 -17.83
N ASP A 142 -12.40 26.04 -18.83
CA ASP A 142 -13.69 26.75 -18.77
C ASP A 142 -14.55 26.33 -17.57
N ARG A 143 -14.52 25.04 -17.22
CA ARG A 143 -15.24 24.52 -16.05
C ARG A 143 -14.57 24.93 -14.76
N LEU A 144 -13.25 24.87 -14.69
CA LEU A 144 -12.49 25.32 -13.52
C LEU A 144 -12.69 26.81 -13.27
N GLU A 145 -12.70 27.62 -14.32
CA GLU A 145 -12.99 29.06 -14.27
C GLU A 145 -14.43 29.31 -13.77
N THR A 146 -15.41 28.59 -14.31
CA THR A 146 -16.82 28.69 -13.86
C THR A 146 -16.95 28.39 -12.37
N ILE A 147 -16.33 27.30 -11.89
CA ILE A 147 -16.37 26.91 -10.47
C ILE A 147 -15.65 27.95 -9.61
N SER A 148 -14.49 28.41 -10.04
CA SER A 148 -13.68 29.38 -9.30
C SER A 148 -14.41 30.72 -9.17
N ASN A 149 -14.96 31.24 -10.27
CA ASN A 149 -15.73 32.48 -10.28
C ASN A 149 -17.00 32.38 -9.43
N TYR A 150 -17.64 31.21 -9.43
CA TYR A 150 -18.78 30.96 -8.55
C TYR A 150 -18.39 31.01 -7.08
N VAL A 151 -17.30 30.33 -6.68
CA VAL A 151 -16.78 30.39 -5.30
C VAL A 151 -16.34 31.79 -4.90
N ILE A 152 -15.61 32.50 -5.78
CA ILE A 152 -15.21 33.90 -5.55
C ILE A 152 -16.45 34.77 -5.29
N THR A 153 -17.49 34.62 -6.11
CA THR A 153 -18.74 35.38 -5.97
C THR A 153 -19.45 35.06 -4.66
N LEU A 154 -19.57 33.77 -4.29
CA LEU A 154 -20.19 33.35 -3.03
C LEU A 154 -19.47 33.93 -1.82
N ILE A 155 -18.14 33.88 -1.80
CA ILE A 155 -17.33 34.40 -0.69
C ILE A 155 -17.39 35.94 -0.63
N GLN A 156 -17.36 36.62 -1.77
CA GLN A 156 -17.53 38.06 -1.83
C GLN A 156 -18.92 38.49 -1.32
N GLN A 157 -19.98 37.73 -1.62
CA GLN A 157 -21.34 38.06 -1.20
C GLN A 157 -21.61 37.78 0.28
N ASN A 158 -21.11 36.65 0.81
CA ASN A 158 -21.37 36.25 2.19
C ASN A 158 -20.41 36.93 3.17
N TYR A 159 -19.15 37.17 2.79
CA TYR A 159 -18.10 37.63 3.70
C TYR A 159 -17.43 38.95 3.29
N ASN A 160 -17.80 39.52 2.13
CA ASN A 160 -17.17 40.73 1.58
C ASN A 160 -15.65 40.61 1.40
N LEU A 161 -15.18 39.40 1.05
CA LEU A 161 -13.77 39.08 0.82
C LEU A 161 -13.48 38.80 -0.65
N ASN A 162 -12.49 39.51 -1.20
CA ASN A 162 -12.06 39.35 -2.58
C ASN A 162 -11.04 38.21 -2.70
N LEU A 163 -11.53 37.00 -3.00
CA LEU A 163 -10.67 35.87 -3.31
C LEU A 163 -9.95 36.06 -4.66
N SER A 164 -8.67 35.73 -4.69
CA SER A 164 -7.85 35.67 -5.89
C SER A 164 -7.38 34.24 -6.16
N LEU A 165 -7.24 33.88 -7.43
CA LEU A 165 -6.64 32.60 -7.81
C LEU A 165 -5.18 32.57 -7.37
N PHE A 166 -4.85 31.61 -6.50
CA PHE A 166 -3.50 31.42 -5.97
C PHE A 166 -2.74 30.35 -6.74
N SER A 167 -3.37 29.20 -6.99
CA SER A 167 -2.73 28.11 -7.73
C SER A 167 -3.74 27.17 -8.38
N ILE A 168 -3.37 26.58 -9.52
CA ILE A 168 -4.05 25.44 -10.13
C ILE A 168 -3.03 24.31 -10.26
N GLN A 169 -3.33 23.15 -9.69
CA GLN A 169 -2.47 21.98 -9.72
C GLN A 169 -3.25 20.80 -10.27
N SER A 170 -2.75 20.17 -11.35
CA SER A 170 -3.26 18.87 -11.79
C SER A 170 -2.74 17.81 -10.83
N LEU A 171 -3.65 17.06 -10.22
CA LEU A 171 -3.33 15.92 -9.35
C LEU A 171 -3.28 14.61 -10.14
N SER A 172 -4.08 14.52 -11.20
CA SER A 172 -4.10 13.40 -12.16
C SER A 172 -4.68 13.86 -13.50
N TYR A 173 -4.79 12.95 -14.48
CA TYR A 173 -5.45 13.22 -15.77
C TYR A 173 -6.92 13.65 -15.64
N THR A 174 -7.56 13.35 -14.51
CA THR A 174 -8.98 13.64 -14.27
C THR A 174 -9.22 14.56 -13.09
N GLU A 175 -8.23 14.75 -12.21
CA GLU A 175 -8.38 15.55 -11.00
C GLU A 175 -7.54 16.83 -11.02
N THR A 176 -8.17 17.94 -10.66
CA THR A 176 -7.51 19.24 -10.50
C THR A 176 -7.80 19.80 -9.13
N LEU A 177 -6.80 20.44 -8.54
CA LEU A 177 -6.91 21.21 -7.33
C LEU A 177 -6.76 22.70 -7.66
N VAL A 178 -7.79 23.47 -7.36
CA VAL A 178 -7.76 24.93 -7.43
C VAL A 178 -7.60 25.47 -6.02
N SER A 179 -6.71 26.43 -5.81
CA SER A 179 -6.56 27.13 -4.54
C SER A 179 -6.78 28.62 -4.74
N LEU A 180 -7.64 29.19 -3.92
CA LEU A 180 -7.98 30.61 -3.88
C LEU A 180 -7.51 31.19 -2.55
N LEU A 181 -7.07 32.45 -2.55
CA LEU A 181 -6.55 33.14 -1.37
C LEU A 181 -7.14 34.54 -1.26
N ALA A 182 -7.50 34.96 -0.05
CA ALA A 182 -7.82 36.33 0.29
C ALA A 182 -7.10 36.73 1.58
N PRO A 183 -6.58 37.97 1.68
CA PRO A 183 -6.20 38.52 2.97
C PRO A 183 -7.44 38.69 3.86
N ILE A 184 -7.28 38.58 5.16
CA ILE A 184 -8.37 38.70 6.13
C ILE A 184 -7.92 39.53 7.34
N THR A 185 -8.83 40.30 7.93
CA THR A 185 -8.57 40.99 9.20
C THR A 185 -8.96 40.09 10.38
N PRO A 186 -8.40 40.32 11.59
CA PRO A 186 -8.80 39.57 12.78
C PRO A 186 -10.30 39.62 13.08
N GLU A 187 -10.96 40.76 12.83
CA GLU A 187 -12.40 40.91 13.05
C GLU A 187 -13.21 40.03 12.09
N THR A 188 -12.84 39.99 10.80
CA THR A 188 -13.48 39.11 9.84
C THR A 188 -13.20 37.64 10.13
N ALA A 189 -11.98 37.30 10.57
CA ALA A 189 -11.65 35.95 11.00
C ALA A 189 -12.52 35.50 12.17
N MET A 190 -12.76 36.35 13.16
CA MET A 190 -13.65 36.02 14.28
C MET A 190 -15.10 35.79 13.82
N SER A 191 -15.59 36.61 12.89
CA SER A 191 -16.92 36.40 12.29
C SER A 191 -17.02 35.03 11.60
N LEU A 192 -16.00 34.69 10.79
CA LEU A 192 -15.94 33.39 10.10
C LEU A 192 -15.84 32.22 11.08
N PHE A 193 -15.11 32.38 12.18
CA PHE A 193 -15.04 31.36 13.22
C PHE A 193 -16.44 31.07 13.77
N GLY A 194 -17.19 32.14 14.07
CA GLY A 194 -18.60 32.06 14.46
C GLY A 194 -19.41 31.24 13.47
N ASP A 195 -19.32 31.52 12.18
CA ASP A 195 -20.11 30.80 11.16
C ASP A 195 -19.73 29.31 11.05
N VAL A 196 -18.44 28.97 11.15
CA VAL A 196 -17.97 27.57 11.00
C VAL A 196 -18.36 26.70 12.20
N PHE A 197 -18.43 27.29 13.40
CA PHE A 197 -18.60 26.55 14.65
C PHE A 197 -19.89 26.87 15.42
N SER A 198 -20.72 27.84 14.99
CA SER A 198 -21.94 28.27 15.68
C SER A 198 -22.90 27.15 16.08
N PRO A 199 -23.09 26.04 15.33
CA PRO A 199 -24.02 24.99 15.75
C PRO A 199 -23.56 24.26 17.02
N TYR A 200 -22.30 24.40 17.40
CA TYR A 200 -21.69 23.75 18.56
C TYR A 200 -21.14 24.74 19.59
N ASP A 201 -21.19 26.04 19.31
CA ASP A 201 -20.90 27.09 20.28
C ASP A 201 -22.06 27.15 21.29
N ASN A 202 -21.85 26.51 22.44
CA ASN A 202 -22.81 26.50 23.53
C ASN A 202 -22.19 27.27 24.70
N PRO A 203 -22.79 28.39 25.15
CA PRO A 203 -22.26 29.21 26.25
C PRO A 203 -22.25 28.49 27.61
N THR A 204 -22.57 27.20 27.65
CA THR A 204 -22.27 26.34 28.79
C THR A 204 -20.76 26.33 29.02
N HIS A 205 -20.36 26.77 30.22
CA HIS A 205 -18.97 26.80 30.64
C HIS A 205 -18.28 25.45 30.38
N GLY A 206 -17.12 25.48 29.74
CA GLY A 206 -16.33 24.29 29.41
C GLY A 206 -16.62 23.61 28.07
N ASN A 207 -17.56 24.11 27.26
CA ASN A 207 -17.73 23.61 25.89
C ASN A 207 -16.47 23.89 25.04
N SER A 208 -15.96 22.86 24.36
CA SER A 208 -14.69 22.93 23.61
C SER A 208 -14.63 24.02 22.54
N VAL A 209 -15.72 24.24 21.79
CA VAL A 209 -15.81 25.29 20.77
C VAL A 209 -15.76 26.65 21.44
N THR A 210 -16.52 26.84 22.52
CA THR A 210 -16.54 28.08 23.28
C THR A 210 -15.17 28.39 23.89
N LEU A 211 -14.47 27.40 24.43
CA LEU A 211 -13.11 27.58 24.96
C LEU A 211 -12.11 28.06 23.89
N ILE A 212 -12.16 27.48 22.70
CA ILE A 212 -11.32 27.91 21.57
C ILE A 212 -11.71 29.31 21.09
N LYS A 213 -13.02 29.61 21.04
CA LYS A 213 -13.54 30.92 20.68
C LYS A 213 -13.03 32.01 21.63
N GLU A 214 -13.17 31.80 22.94
CA GLU A 214 -12.70 32.72 23.96
C GLU A 214 -11.19 32.94 23.89
N ALA A 215 -10.42 31.88 23.62
CA ALA A 215 -8.97 31.99 23.38
C ALA A 215 -8.65 32.80 22.11
N MET A 216 -9.47 32.69 21.06
CA MET A 216 -9.31 33.53 19.86
C MET A 216 -9.70 35.00 20.11
N GLU A 217 -10.68 35.28 20.96
CA GLU A 217 -11.12 36.64 21.31
C GLU A 217 -10.02 37.41 22.06
N GLN A 218 -9.09 36.70 22.70
CA GLN A 218 -7.89 37.27 23.33
C GLN A 218 -6.82 37.74 22.33
N SER A 219 -7.11 37.71 21.02
CA SER A 219 -6.21 38.15 19.94
C SER A 219 -4.86 37.42 19.95
N PRO A 220 -4.87 36.09 19.78
CA PRO A 220 -3.67 35.27 19.85
C PRO A 220 -2.70 35.58 18.70
N ASP A 221 -1.40 35.40 18.96
CA ASP A 221 -0.34 35.55 17.95
C ASP A 221 -0.52 34.57 16.78
N ILE A 222 -1.06 33.37 17.07
CA ILE A 222 -1.30 32.32 16.09
C ILE A 222 -2.71 31.79 16.25
N TYR A 223 -3.43 31.70 15.14
CA TYR A 223 -4.68 30.95 15.06
C TYR A 223 -4.86 30.36 13.67
N ALA A 224 -5.58 29.26 13.61
CA ALA A 224 -5.96 28.67 12.35
C ALA A 224 -7.23 27.85 12.53
N PHE A 225 -8.21 28.02 11.66
CA PHE A 225 -9.45 27.26 11.76
C PHE A 225 -10.09 27.08 10.38
N GLY A 226 -11.02 26.15 10.27
CA GLY A 226 -11.66 25.88 9.01
C GLY A 226 -12.38 24.55 8.97
N TYR A 227 -12.76 24.16 7.77
CA TYR A 227 -13.45 22.91 7.52
C TYR A 227 -13.09 22.30 6.17
N SER A 228 -13.37 21.01 6.05
CA SER A 228 -13.30 20.23 4.82
C SER A 228 -14.64 19.54 4.61
N LEU A 229 -15.27 19.82 3.46
CA LEU A 229 -16.46 19.13 2.98
C LEU A 229 -16.03 18.18 1.87
N GLN A 230 -16.27 16.89 2.06
CA GLN A 230 -16.04 15.89 1.01
C GLN A 230 -17.38 15.34 0.55
N LYS A 231 -17.48 15.20 -0.76
CA LYS A 231 -18.68 14.77 -1.46
C LYS A 231 -18.41 13.46 -2.21
N ASN A 232 -19.36 12.53 -2.09
CA ASN A 232 -19.46 11.37 -2.97
C ASN A 232 -20.24 11.73 -4.25
N VAL A 233 -20.71 10.78 -5.05
CA VAL A 233 -21.40 11.11 -6.31
C VAL A 233 -22.66 11.97 -6.11
N TRP A 234 -23.31 11.93 -4.94
CA TRP A 234 -24.63 12.54 -4.73
C TRP A 234 -24.76 13.45 -3.51
N SER A 235 -23.95 13.26 -2.46
CA SER A 235 -24.09 14.01 -1.20
C SER A 235 -22.75 14.23 -0.50
N VAL A 236 -22.70 15.21 0.41
CA VAL A 236 -21.63 15.32 1.39
C VAL A 236 -21.61 14.02 2.21
N ASN A 237 -20.43 13.41 2.33
CA ASN A 237 -20.24 12.18 3.10
C ASN A 237 -19.18 12.33 4.20
N LYS A 238 -18.49 13.47 4.24
CA LYS A 238 -17.54 13.80 5.32
C LYS A 238 -17.54 15.30 5.57
N ILE A 239 -17.64 15.66 6.84
CA ILE A 239 -17.46 17.02 7.35
C ILE A 239 -16.35 16.93 8.38
N ILE A 240 -15.26 17.67 8.21
CA ILE A 240 -14.22 17.80 9.24
C ILE A 240 -14.07 19.28 9.53
N ARG A 241 -14.14 19.68 10.79
CA ARG A 241 -13.83 21.04 11.24
C ARG A 241 -12.63 20.98 12.17
N GLY A 242 -11.75 21.95 12.03
CA GLY A 242 -10.55 22.06 12.83
C GLY A 242 -10.34 23.50 13.27
N ALA A 243 -9.89 23.69 14.50
CA ALA A 243 -9.43 24.97 15.01
C ALA A 243 -8.16 24.78 15.82
N MET A 244 -7.32 25.80 15.85
CA MET A 244 -6.08 25.85 16.60
C MET A 244 -5.84 27.29 17.03
N VAL A 245 -5.35 27.46 18.25
CA VAL A 245 -5.03 28.75 18.83
C VAL A 245 -3.84 28.63 19.78
N SER A 246 -2.92 29.60 19.72
CA SER A 246 -1.86 29.74 20.71
C SER A 246 -2.35 30.54 21.91
N ILE A 247 -2.07 30.06 23.12
CA ILE A 247 -2.41 30.72 24.38
C ILE A 247 -1.12 30.90 25.17
N ALA A 248 -0.74 32.16 25.44
CA ALA A 248 0.52 32.48 26.10
C ALA A 248 0.40 32.40 27.63
N ASN A 249 1.52 32.12 28.31
CA ASN A 249 1.67 32.14 29.77
C ASN A 249 0.64 31.25 30.50
N LYS A 250 0.44 30.02 30.03
CA LYS A 250 -0.54 29.06 30.57
C LYS A 250 0.07 27.88 31.31
N ILE A 251 1.39 27.83 31.39
CA ILE A 251 2.12 26.82 32.15
C ILE A 251 2.70 27.54 33.38
N SER A 252 2.32 27.11 34.58
CA SER A 252 2.83 27.68 35.81
C SER A 252 4.22 27.12 36.11
N LEU A 253 5.13 28.00 36.53
CA LEU A 253 6.48 27.65 36.93
C LEU A 253 6.65 27.88 38.43
N GLU A 254 6.76 26.80 39.21
CA GLU A 254 7.10 26.86 40.63
C GLU A 254 8.46 26.23 40.87
N THR A 255 9.45 27.04 41.29
CA THR A 255 10.86 26.64 41.38
C THR A 255 11.38 26.12 40.04
N ASP A 256 11.42 24.80 39.84
CA ASP A 256 11.85 24.13 38.60
C ASP A 256 10.77 23.18 38.03
N THR A 257 9.57 23.18 38.59
CA THR A 257 8.44 22.35 38.16
C THR A 257 7.53 23.16 37.26
N TYR A 258 7.31 22.66 36.04
CA TYR A 258 6.31 23.19 35.12
C TYR A 258 5.02 22.43 35.35
N THR A 259 3.95 23.15 35.66
CA THR A 259 2.63 22.57 35.86
C THR A 259 1.69 23.09 34.78
N PHE A 260 1.15 22.15 34.01
CA PHE A 260 0.05 22.39 33.11
C PHE A 260 -1.25 22.01 33.80
N ASN A 261 -2.27 22.87 33.70
CA ASN A 261 -3.62 22.59 34.16
C ASN A 261 -4.60 23.08 33.07
N ILE A 262 -5.61 22.27 32.73
CA ILE A 262 -6.59 22.62 31.69
C ILE A 262 -7.41 23.84 32.12
N GLU A 263 -7.86 23.86 33.36
CA GLU A 263 -8.64 24.96 33.93
C GLU A 263 -7.83 26.27 33.94
N ASP A 264 -6.54 26.23 34.27
CA ASP A 264 -5.68 27.44 34.19
C ASP A 264 -5.50 27.92 32.75
N THR A 265 -5.44 26.98 31.80
CA THR A 265 -5.24 27.27 30.37
C THR A 265 -6.44 28.01 29.79
N PHE A 266 -7.65 27.50 30.00
CA PHE A 266 -8.86 28.08 29.40
C PHE A 266 -9.70 28.95 30.36
N GLY A 267 -9.40 28.95 31.66
CA GLY A 267 -10.26 29.54 32.68
C GLY A 267 -11.50 28.69 33.01
N ALA A 268 -11.53 27.45 32.53
CA ALA A 268 -12.62 26.50 32.68
C ALA A 268 -12.13 25.06 32.44
N THR A 269 -12.81 24.11 33.05
CA THR A 269 -12.73 22.68 32.77
C THR A 269 -13.39 22.31 31.44
N ILE A 270 -13.12 21.12 30.89
CA ILE A 270 -13.69 20.65 29.62
C ILE A 270 -14.95 19.83 29.87
N THR A 271 -16.05 20.26 29.28
CA THR A 271 -17.31 19.50 29.20
C THR A 271 -17.41 18.79 27.84
N PRO A 272 -17.47 17.44 27.81
CA PRO A 272 -17.56 16.69 26.56
C PRO A 272 -18.81 17.01 25.76
N ASN A 273 -18.69 17.11 24.44
CA ASN A 273 -19.82 17.46 23.58
C ASN A 273 -20.94 16.40 23.69
N PRO A 274 -22.18 16.81 24.04
CA PRO A 274 -23.29 15.88 24.24
C PRO A 274 -23.72 15.21 22.95
N SER A 275 -23.47 15.81 21.79
CA SER A 275 -23.82 15.26 20.47
C SER A 275 -22.74 14.36 19.88
N ALA A 276 -21.49 14.43 20.37
CA ALA A 276 -20.38 13.62 19.83
C ALA A 276 -20.47 12.16 20.27
N PHE A 277 -20.30 11.19 19.37
CA PHE A 277 -20.20 9.78 19.79
C PHE A 277 -18.96 9.53 20.64
N ILE A 278 -17.82 10.11 20.27
CA ILE A 278 -16.57 9.98 21.02
C ILE A 278 -16.03 11.38 21.33
N SER A 279 -15.63 11.62 22.57
CA SER A 279 -14.92 12.85 22.96
C SER A 279 -13.61 12.50 23.64
N ARG A 280 -12.52 13.14 23.21
CA ARG A 280 -11.17 12.91 23.71
C ARG A 280 -10.46 14.22 24.03
N ALA A 281 -9.67 14.21 25.09
CA ALA A 281 -8.67 15.22 25.36
C ALA A 281 -7.28 14.59 25.31
N SER A 282 -6.31 15.30 24.76
CA SER A 282 -4.90 14.92 24.87
C SER A 282 -4.03 16.10 25.26
N PHE A 283 -2.94 15.81 25.97
CA PHE A 283 -1.86 16.74 26.24
C PHE A 283 -0.54 16.14 25.75
N ARG A 284 0.28 16.96 25.11
CA ARG A 284 1.56 16.54 24.55
C ARG A 284 2.69 17.45 25.01
N ILE A 285 3.73 16.81 25.54
CA ILE A 285 5.04 17.39 25.80
C ILE A 285 5.96 16.92 24.67
N PRO A 286 6.21 17.76 23.65
CA PRO A 286 6.97 17.38 22.45
C PRO A 286 8.49 17.34 22.66
N PHE A 287 8.96 17.49 23.89
CA PHE A 287 10.36 17.41 24.31
C PHE A 287 10.47 16.50 25.53
N ILE A 288 11.69 16.14 25.90
CA ILE A 288 11.87 15.22 27.00
C ILE A 288 11.75 15.95 28.34
N ALA A 289 10.78 15.49 29.11
CA ALA A 289 10.50 15.96 30.43
C ALA A 289 10.41 14.78 31.40
N ASN A 290 10.84 15.00 32.64
CA ASN A 290 10.59 14.06 33.71
C ASN A 290 9.22 14.35 34.31
N ILE A 291 8.27 13.44 34.10
CA ILE A 291 6.90 13.60 34.56
C ILE A 291 6.84 13.28 36.04
N THR A 292 6.49 14.28 36.85
CA THR A 292 6.42 14.15 38.31
C THR A 292 5.00 13.90 38.80
N HIS A 293 4.00 14.38 38.07
CA HIS A 293 2.60 14.22 38.42
C HIS A 293 1.71 14.20 37.18
N VAL A 294 0.67 13.35 37.19
CA VAL A 294 -0.43 13.35 36.22
C VAL A 294 -1.70 12.93 36.95
N ASP A 295 -2.73 13.78 36.92
CA ASP A 295 -4.05 13.46 37.46
C ASP A 295 -5.15 14.10 36.58
N PRO A 296 -6.20 13.36 36.18
CA PRO A 296 -6.38 11.92 36.36
C PRO A 296 -5.38 11.10 35.53
N VAL A 297 -5.18 9.84 35.91
CA VAL A 297 -4.33 8.90 35.16
C VAL A 297 -4.85 8.75 33.73
N PRO A 298 -3.97 8.85 32.70
CA PRO A 298 -4.40 8.79 31.30
C PRO A 298 -4.76 7.36 30.86
N ASP A 299 -5.59 7.27 29.82
CA ASP A 299 -6.07 5.99 29.25
C ASP A 299 -4.98 5.28 28.41
N ASN A 300 -3.97 6.00 27.91
CA ASN A 300 -2.91 5.43 27.07
C ASN A 300 -1.76 4.82 27.87
N VAL A 301 -1.17 3.73 27.34
CA VAL A 301 -0.07 3.01 28.00
C VAL A 301 1.25 3.74 27.78
N GLY A 302 1.99 3.99 28.87
CA GLY A 302 3.34 4.56 28.79
C GLY A 302 3.38 6.04 28.46
N SER A 303 2.38 6.81 28.89
CA SER A 303 2.28 8.27 28.66
C SER A 303 3.52 9.05 29.12
N SER A 304 4.16 8.63 30.20
CA SER A 304 5.41 9.23 30.69
C SER A 304 6.63 8.96 29.79
N LEU A 305 6.58 7.92 28.96
CA LEU A 305 7.64 7.60 27.99
C LEU A 305 7.42 8.34 26.67
N THR A 306 6.17 8.45 26.23
CA THR A 306 5.82 9.07 24.95
C THR A 306 5.68 10.58 25.03
N GLY A 307 5.50 11.14 26.23
CA GLY A 307 5.16 12.55 26.44
C GLY A 307 3.75 12.90 25.97
N THR A 308 2.92 11.92 25.61
CA THR A 308 1.53 12.10 25.19
C THR A 308 0.62 11.47 26.23
N PHE A 309 -0.34 12.25 26.72
CA PHE A 309 -1.31 11.88 27.76
C PHE A 309 -2.69 11.99 27.14
N GLU A 310 -3.41 10.88 27.03
CA GLU A 310 -4.73 10.84 26.37
C GLU A 310 -5.81 10.40 27.34
N TRP A 311 -6.96 11.07 27.28
CA TRP A 311 -8.16 10.75 28.05
C TRP A 311 -9.38 10.66 27.14
N LEU A 312 -10.12 9.57 27.28
CA LEU A 312 -11.42 9.35 26.68
C LEU A 312 -12.48 9.93 27.62
N LEU A 313 -13.07 11.05 27.23
CA LEU A 313 -14.05 11.75 28.06
C LEU A 313 -15.46 11.16 27.92
N LYS A 314 -15.77 10.63 26.74
CA LYS A 314 -17.06 10.02 26.40
C LYS A 314 -16.90 8.91 25.36
N TYR A 315 -17.74 7.87 25.47
CA TYR A 315 -17.85 6.82 24.46
C TYR A 315 -19.32 6.49 24.12
N SER A 316 -19.64 6.53 22.83
CA SER A 316 -20.96 6.33 22.25
C SER A 316 -22.04 7.14 22.98
N THR A 317 -22.76 6.51 23.91
CA THR A 317 -23.86 7.08 24.69
C THR A 317 -23.54 7.28 26.17
N THR A 318 -22.34 6.90 26.62
CA THR A 318 -21.94 6.97 28.03
C THR A 318 -20.87 8.04 28.21
N THR A 319 -21.24 9.10 28.92
CA THR A 319 -20.30 10.12 29.38
C THR A 319 -19.50 9.56 30.57
N LYS A 320 -18.18 9.52 30.47
CA LYS A 320 -17.30 9.11 31.59
C LYS A 320 -17.09 10.27 32.56
N TYR A 321 -16.93 11.49 32.02
CA TYR A 321 -16.72 12.71 32.79
C TYR A 321 -17.80 13.73 32.40
N SER A 322 -18.59 14.18 33.37
CA SER A 322 -19.50 15.32 33.13
C SER A 322 -18.73 16.61 32.90
N ASP A 323 -17.55 16.69 33.51
CA ASP A 323 -16.62 17.79 33.43
C ASP A 323 -15.20 17.25 33.69
N PHE A 324 -14.19 17.80 33.02
CA PHE A 324 -12.84 17.23 32.96
C PHE A 324 -11.76 18.30 33.13
N ASN A 325 -10.95 18.14 34.17
CA ASN A 325 -9.68 18.84 34.33
C ASN A 325 -8.54 17.81 34.33
N ALA A 326 -7.38 18.21 33.84
CA ALA A 326 -6.16 17.43 33.98
C ALA A 326 -5.02 18.34 34.41
N GLU A 327 -4.24 17.84 35.34
CA GLU A 327 -3.01 18.46 35.81
C GLU A 327 -1.82 17.57 35.46
N ILE A 328 -0.80 18.17 34.86
CA ILE A 328 0.47 17.50 34.55
C ILE A 328 1.59 18.37 35.07
N SER A 329 2.37 17.83 36.00
CA SER A 329 3.62 18.45 36.45
C SER A 329 4.82 17.71 35.87
N TYR A 330 5.79 18.47 35.39
CA TYR A 330 6.98 17.93 34.78
C TYR A 330 8.19 18.84 35.01
N HIS A 331 9.37 18.22 35.03
CA HIS A 331 10.63 18.94 34.94
C HIS A 331 11.15 18.87 33.51
N PRO A 332 11.27 20.00 32.80
CA PRO A 332 11.97 20.04 31.52
C PRO A 332 13.43 19.65 31.74
N SER A 333 14.03 18.93 30.80
CA SER A 333 15.44 18.56 30.95
C SER A 333 16.41 19.76 30.74
N SER A 334 15.96 20.87 30.11
CA SER A 334 16.54 22.25 30.14
C SER A 334 15.85 23.16 29.10
N PHE A 335 15.85 24.50 29.25
CA PHE A 335 15.03 25.40 28.40
C PHE A 335 15.76 26.35 27.43
N SER A 336 17.10 26.41 27.36
CA SER A 336 17.75 27.57 26.69
C SER A 336 18.57 27.34 25.42
N ASP A 337 19.05 26.16 25.10
CA ASP A 337 19.76 25.89 23.83
C ASP A 337 19.87 24.37 23.69
N PHE A 338 18.92 23.70 23.01
CA PHE A 338 19.09 22.27 22.78
C PHE A 338 19.88 22.03 21.50
N THR A 339 21.14 21.66 21.72
CA THR A 339 21.87 20.75 20.85
C THR A 339 21.18 19.38 20.94
N TYR A 340 20.61 18.88 19.85
CA TYR A 340 20.14 17.48 19.79
C TYR A 340 20.49 16.87 18.43
N PRO A 341 20.80 15.57 18.37
CA PRO A 341 21.00 14.93 17.09
C PRO A 341 19.70 14.94 16.30
N GLN A 342 19.77 15.25 15.02
CA GLN A 342 18.65 15.14 14.11
C GLN A 342 19.16 14.42 12.86
N VAL A 343 18.86 13.13 12.75
CA VAL A 343 19.29 12.34 11.61
C VAL A 343 18.24 12.43 10.51
N SER A 344 18.66 12.82 9.31
CA SER A 344 17.92 12.72 8.06
C SER A 344 18.49 11.56 7.25
N VAL A 345 17.63 10.71 6.69
CA VAL A 345 18.06 9.61 5.81
C VAL A 345 17.36 9.76 4.47
N THR A 346 18.13 9.81 3.39
CA THR A 346 17.62 9.74 2.02
C THR A 346 18.07 8.46 1.35
N ASN A 347 17.24 7.89 0.48
CA ASN A 347 17.52 6.67 -0.26
C ASN A 347 17.48 6.91 -1.77
N SER A 348 18.25 6.13 -2.53
CA SER A 348 18.24 6.14 -4.00
C SER A 348 18.62 4.77 -4.56
N TYR A 349 18.23 4.53 -5.82
CA TYR A 349 18.64 3.39 -6.62
C TYR A 349 18.71 3.78 -8.11
N SER A 350 19.24 2.88 -8.93
CA SER A 350 19.31 3.06 -10.38
C SER A 350 18.31 2.14 -11.07
N ASP A 351 17.31 2.73 -11.73
CA ASP A 351 16.36 2.00 -12.58
C ASP A 351 17.09 1.24 -13.69
N GLN A 352 18.11 1.87 -14.29
CA GLN A 352 18.88 1.26 -15.37
C GLN A 352 19.60 -0.03 -14.93
N LEU A 353 20.29 -0.02 -13.78
CA LEU A 353 20.95 -1.22 -13.26
C LEU A 353 19.94 -2.33 -12.91
N LEU A 354 18.75 -1.94 -12.47
CA LEU A 354 17.70 -2.90 -12.14
C LEU A 354 17.10 -3.55 -13.40
N GLU A 355 16.74 -2.75 -14.39
CA GLU A 355 16.06 -3.20 -15.60
C GLU A 355 16.99 -3.94 -16.57
N ASP A 356 18.21 -3.43 -16.77
CA ASP A 356 19.16 -3.95 -17.77
C ASP A 356 20.02 -5.09 -17.20
N ASP A 357 20.51 -4.94 -15.96
CA ASP A 357 21.51 -5.84 -15.38
C ASP A 357 20.94 -6.74 -14.26
N GLY A 358 19.69 -6.53 -13.84
CA GLY A 358 19.09 -7.31 -12.77
C GLY A 358 19.73 -7.03 -11.41
N ILE A 359 20.19 -5.79 -11.19
CA ILE A 359 20.89 -5.36 -9.99
C ILE A 359 20.10 -4.24 -9.30
N LEU A 360 19.49 -4.56 -8.17
CA LEU A 360 18.96 -3.55 -7.26
C LEU A 360 20.07 -3.11 -6.31
N ASN A 361 20.65 -1.94 -6.58
CA ASN A 361 21.63 -1.31 -5.70
C ASN A 361 20.98 -0.15 -4.94
N MET A 362 20.74 -0.32 -3.65
CA MET A 362 20.13 0.70 -2.80
C MET A 362 21.22 1.43 -2.00
N THR A 363 21.24 2.74 -2.13
CA THR A 363 22.15 3.62 -1.38
C THR A 363 21.34 4.49 -0.42
N TYR A 364 21.81 4.59 0.82
CA TYR A 364 21.23 5.40 1.89
C TYR A 364 22.26 6.42 2.35
N SER A 365 21.92 7.69 2.33
CA SER A 365 22.73 8.77 2.88
C SER A 365 22.11 9.22 4.19
N ALA A 366 22.76 8.89 5.30
CA ALA A 366 22.36 9.32 6.64
C ALA A 366 23.17 10.55 7.05
N THR A 367 22.48 11.68 7.24
CA THR A 367 23.09 12.95 7.61
C THR A 367 22.57 13.43 8.95
N ASN A 368 23.44 13.80 9.87
CA ASN A 368 23.03 14.48 11.09
C ASN A 368 22.89 15.98 10.82
N ILE A 369 21.66 16.43 10.57
CA ILE A 369 21.29 17.83 10.38
C ILE A 369 20.95 18.54 11.70
N GLY A 370 21.19 17.86 12.83
CA GLY A 370 20.95 18.40 14.16
C GLY A 370 22.11 19.24 14.66
N THR A 371 22.13 19.42 15.96
CA THR A 371 23.08 20.31 16.65
C THR A 371 23.90 19.56 17.71
N ASP A 372 23.70 18.25 17.86
CA ASP A 372 24.49 17.36 18.72
C ASP A 372 24.80 16.02 18.01
N ILE A 373 25.74 15.25 18.55
CA ILE A 373 26.17 13.97 18.01
C ILE A 373 25.08 12.91 18.18
N ALA A 374 24.77 12.18 17.10
CA ALA A 374 23.93 10.99 17.16
C ALA A 374 24.81 9.76 17.40
N VAL A 375 24.40 8.85 18.27
CA VAL A 375 25.11 7.59 18.53
C VAL A 375 24.19 6.40 18.28
N ASN A 376 24.78 5.28 17.86
CA ASN A 376 24.06 4.04 17.55
C ASN A 376 22.87 4.23 16.59
N THR A 377 23.05 5.04 15.54
CA THR A 377 22.03 5.19 14.51
C THR A 377 21.83 3.86 13.79
N SER A 378 20.65 3.27 13.93
CA SER A 378 20.26 2.02 13.33
C SER A 378 19.29 2.30 12.19
N ILE A 379 19.62 1.84 10.99
CA ILE A 379 18.72 1.87 9.83
C ILE A 379 18.20 0.46 9.61
N THR A 380 16.88 0.32 9.57
CA THR A 380 16.19 -0.97 9.48
C THR A 380 15.23 -0.97 8.31
N MET A 381 15.39 -1.95 7.43
CA MET A 381 14.50 -2.17 6.30
C MET A 381 13.81 -3.52 6.47
N PRO A 382 12.47 -3.58 6.54
CA PRO A 382 11.76 -4.85 6.61
C PRO A 382 12.00 -5.65 5.32
N VAL A 383 12.32 -6.93 5.49
CA VAL A 383 12.45 -7.89 4.39
C VAL A 383 11.21 -8.80 4.42
N PRO A 384 10.52 -8.99 3.29
CA PRO A 384 9.37 -9.89 3.20
C PRO A 384 9.78 -11.31 3.61
N ALA A 385 8.88 -12.07 4.22
CA ALA A 385 9.20 -13.43 4.69
C ALA A 385 9.63 -14.35 3.55
N GLU A 386 9.09 -14.12 2.35
CA GLU A 386 9.40 -14.85 1.13
C GLU A 386 10.84 -14.57 0.68
N LEU A 387 11.26 -13.30 0.73
CA LEU A 387 12.63 -12.89 0.40
C LEU A 387 13.63 -13.24 1.49
N ALA A 388 13.20 -13.26 2.75
CA ALA A 388 14.00 -13.69 3.89
C ALA A 388 14.51 -15.12 3.67
N ASP A 389 13.64 -16.02 3.26
CA ASP A 389 14.00 -17.40 2.96
C ASP A 389 14.96 -17.50 1.75
N PHE A 390 14.84 -16.60 0.76
CA PHE A 390 15.78 -16.52 -0.36
C PHE A 390 17.18 -16.04 0.08
N ILE A 391 17.24 -14.97 0.87
CA ILE A 391 18.50 -14.38 1.36
C ILE A 391 19.22 -15.32 2.33
N VAL A 392 18.51 -16.01 3.22
CA VAL A 392 19.12 -16.90 4.22
C VAL A 392 19.68 -18.18 3.60
N ASN A 393 19.00 -18.73 2.60
CA ASN A 393 19.35 -20.03 2.04
C ASN A 393 20.36 -19.96 0.89
N ASN A 394 20.71 -18.76 0.39
CA ASN A 394 21.72 -18.55 -0.67
C ASN A 394 21.63 -19.59 -1.81
N GLY A 395 20.42 -19.90 -2.29
CA GLY A 395 20.30 -21.18 -3.01
C GLY A 395 18.95 -21.50 -3.64
N PHE A 396 18.12 -20.51 -3.95
CA PHE A 396 17.05 -20.77 -4.91
C PHE A 396 17.57 -20.47 -6.31
N GLU A 397 17.70 -21.53 -7.10
CA GLU A 397 18.01 -21.44 -8.51
C GLU A 397 16.71 -21.55 -9.29
N ILE A 398 16.51 -20.65 -10.26
CA ILE A 398 15.45 -20.83 -11.25
C ILE A 398 16.03 -21.40 -12.53
N PRO A 399 15.30 -22.28 -13.22
CA PRO A 399 15.66 -22.74 -14.55
C PRO A 399 15.49 -21.59 -15.55
N VAL A 400 16.57 -21.08 -16.12
CA VAL A 400 16.54 -20.11 -17.21
C VAL A 400 16.90 -20.81 -18.50
N MET A 401 16.16 -20.56 -19.58
CA MET A 401 16.48 -21.17 -20.87
C MET A 401 17.86 -20.68 -21.34
N ASN A 402 18.69 -21.58 -21.86
CA ASN A 402 20.01 -21.24 -22.36
C ASN A 402 19.91 -20.21 -23.50
N ASP A 403 20.76 -19.16 -23.46
CA ASP A 403 20.76 -18.04 -24.41
C ASP A 403 20.95 -18.45 -25.89
N SER A 404 21.46 -19.65 -26.14
CA SER A 404 21.58 -20.22 -27.50
C SER A 404 20.27 -20.77 -28.07
N LEU A 405 19.17 -20.72 -27.32
CA LEU A 405 17.87 -21.27 -27.67
C LEU A 405 16.77 -20.19 -27.66
N THR A 406 15.73 -20.42 -28.46
CA THR A 406 14.46 -19.69 -28.42
C THR A 406 13.32 -20.64 -28.77
N ILE A 407 12.07 -20.27 -28.51
CA ILE A 407 10.91 -21.14 -28.77
C ILE A 407 10.25 -20.72 -30.08
N ASN A 408 10.14 -21.66 -31.01
CA ASN A 408 9.30 -21.48 -32.20
C ASN A 408 7.87 -21.91 -31.86
N GLU A 409 7.07 -20.98 -31.35
CA GLU A 409 5.68 -21.24 -30.93
C GLU A 409 4.75 -21.66 -32.08
N THR A 410 5.11 -21.31 -33.31
CA THR A 410 4.32 -21.66 -34.51
C THR A 410 4.59 -23.09 -34.99
N PHE A 411 5.66 -23.72 -34.50
CA PHE A 411 5.96 -25.10 -34.87
C PHE A 411 4.92 -26.05 -34.28
N SER A 412 4.46 -27.01 -35.07
CA SER A 412 3.64 -28.09 -34.56
C SER A 412 3.98 -29.44 -35.19
N SER A 413 3.85 -30.50 -34.39
CA SER A 413 3.92 -31.87 -34.87
C SER A 413 2.86 -32.72 -34.19
N PHE A 414 1.99 -33.31 -35.00
CA PHE A 414 0.96 -34.21 -34.55
C PHE A 414 1.40 -35.65 -34.74
N ILE A 415 1.36 -36.42 -33.66
CA ILE A 415 1.78 -37.81 -33.61
C ILE A 415 0.54 -38.68 -33.38
N TYR A 416 0.33 -39.64 -34.27
CA TYR A 416 -0.76 -40.61 -34.16
C TYR A 416 -0.30 -42.01 -34.55
N LEU A 417 -0.91 -43.01 -33.94
CA LEU A 417 -0.75 -44.40 -34.30
C LEU A 417 -1.80 -44.77 -35.35
N ASP A 418 -1.34 -45.26 -36.49
CA ASP A 418 -2.17 -45.84 -37.53
C ASP A 418 -2.11 -47.36 -37.45
N LEU A 419 -3.28 -47.98 -37.34
CA LEU A 419 -3.44 -49.44 -37.31
C LEU A 419 -4.23 -49.91 -38.52
N ASN A 420 -3.77 -51.03 -39.08
CA ASN A 420 -4.40 -51.74 -40.20
C ASN A 420 -4.59 -50.83 -41.43
N SER A 421 -3.51 -50.15 -41.84
CA SER A 421 -3.43 -49.35 -43.08
C SER A 421 -4.50 -48.25 -43.21
N GLY A 422 -4.73 -47.47 -42.15
CA GLY A 422 -5.60 -46.29 -42.17
C GLY A 422 -7.00 -46.51 -41.57
N LEU A 423 -7.34 -47.73 -41.13
CA LEU A 423 -8.67 -48.03 -40.58
C LEU A 423 -8.87 -47.49 -39.16
N TYR A 424 -7.81 -47.43 -38.35
CA TYR A 424 -7.87 -46.84 -37.01
C TYR A 424 -6.72 -45.88 -36.81
N LYS A 425 -7.04 -44.60 -36.66
CA LYS A 425 -6.09 -43.56 -36.29
C LYS A 425 -6.32 -43.17 -34.83
N ILE A 426 -5.30 -43.36 -34.02
CA ILE A 426 -5.33 -43.07 -32.59
C ILE A 426 -4.38 -41.91 -32.33
N PRO A 427 -4.88 -40.72 -32.01
CA PRO A 427 -4.04 -39.58 -31.68
C PRO A 427 -3.27 -39.87 -30.39
N ILE A 428 -2.00 -39.51 -30.37
CA ILE A 428 -1.08 -39.81 -29.26
C ILE A 428 -0.63 -38.52 -28.59
N LEU A 429 0.00 -37.65 -29.37
CA LEU A 429 0.64 -36.44 -28.88
C LEU A 429 0.50 -35.33 -29.91
N ASP A 430 0.06 -34.17 -29.46
CA ASP A 430 0.16 -32.93 -30.21
C ASP A 430 1.29 -32.09 -29.60
N ILE A 431 2.32 -31.80 -30.38
CA ILE A 431 3.44 -30.93 -29.99
C ILE A 431 3.14 -29.56 -30.57
N GLN A 432 3.02 -28.56 -29.70
CA GLN A 432 2.79 -27.16 -30.04
C GLN A 432 3.94 -26.32 -29.46
N GLY A 433 4.75 -25.75 -30.34
CA GLY A 433 5.97 -25.06 -29.96
C GLY A 433 7.15 -26.00 -29.73
N TRP A 434 8.34 -25.64 -30.22
CA TRP A 434 9.58 -26.38 -29.93
C TRP A 434 10.80 -25.46 -29.89
N TYR A 435 11.87 -25.92 -29.25
CA TYR A 435 13.13 -25.20 -29.10
C TYR A 435 13.92 -25.19 -30.41
N GLN A 436 14.42 -24.01 -30.79
CA GLN A 436 15.30 -23.81 -31.94
C GLN A 436 16.58 -23.11 -31.52
N ASN A 437 17.69 -23.45 -32.17
CA ASN A 437 18.94 -22.77 -31.95
C ASN A 437 18.90 -21.36 -32.56
N THR A 438 19.30 -20.34 -31.80
CA THR A 438 19.24 -18.93 -32.23
C THR A 438 20.19 -18.65 -33.40
N ALA A 439 21.33 -19.33 -33.48
CA ALA A 439 22.33 -19.12 -34.53
C ALA A 439 22.02 -19.86 -35.84
N THR A 440 21.41 -21.05 -35.77
CA THR A 440 21.15 -21.89 -36.97
C THR A 440 19.68 -21.94 -37.38
N SER A 441 18.76 -21.49 -36.52
CA SER A 441 17.31 -21.65 -36.66
C SER A 441 16.85 -23.11 -36.84
N GLN A 442 17.70 -24.08 -36.50
CA GLN A 442 17.36 -25.50 -36.54
C GLN A 442 16.69 -25.93 -35.24
N LEU A 443 15.67 -26.78 -35.36
CA LEU A 443 15.01 -27.40 -34.21
C LEU A 443 16.01 -28.29 -33.46
N LYS A 444 16.12 -28.07 -32.15
CA LYS A 444 17.07 -28.78 -31.28
C LYS A 444 16.53 -30.17 -30.96
N ASN A 445 17.41 -31.19 -31.02
CA ASN A 445 17.10 -32.60 -30.80
C ASN A 445 15.89 -33.09 -31.62
N TRP A 446 15.73 -32.60 -32.85
CA TRP A 446 14.58 -32.90 -33.69
C TRP A 446 14.95 -33.83 -34.84
N LEU A 447 14.16 -34.89 -35.02
CA LEU A 447 14.30 -35.83 -36.13
C LEU A 447 13.20 -35.59 -37.15
N ASN A 448 13.57 -35.35 -38.40
CA ASN A 448 12.65 -35.22 -39.53
C ASN A 448 12.14 -36.60 -40.01
N ILE A 449 11.65 -37.41 -39.08
CA ILE A 449 11.07 -38.73 -39.34
C ILE A 449 9.56 -38.58 -39.33
N THR A 450 8.91 -38.81 -40.47
CA THR A 450 7.46 -38.69 -40.60
C THR A 450 6.72 -40.01 -40.33
N GLU A 451 7.44 -41.13 -40.35
CA GLU A 451 6.88 -42.47 -40.22
C GLU A 451 7.83 -43.37 -39.42
N ILE A 452 7.30 -44.07 -38.42
CA ILE A 452 8.00 -45.08 -37.62
C ILE A 452 7.21 -46.38 -37.78
N VAL A 453 7.68 -47.25 -38.67
CA VAL A 453 7.05 -48.55 -38.92
C VAL A 453 7.32 -49.47 -37.74
N LEU A 454 6.25 -49.89 -37.06
CA LEU A 454 6.35 -50.79 -35.90
C LEU A 454 6.21 -52.25 -36.34
N ASP A 455 5.32 -52.52 -37.30
CA ASP A 455 5.09 -53.80 -37.98
C ASP A 455 4.21 -53.61 -39.24
N ASP A 456 3.93 -54.67 -40.00
CA ASP A 456 3.09 -54.68 -41.21
C ASP A 456 1.68 -54.10 -41.00
N LEU A 457 1.20 -54.07 -39.76
CA LEU A 457 -0.15 -53.60 -39.41
C LEU A 457 -0.17 -52.32 -38.57
N ALA A 458 0.99 -51.72 -38.28
CA ALA A 458 1.04 -50.53 -37.41
C ALA A 458 2.21 -49.61 -37.71
N THR A 459 1.91 -48.32 -37.81
CA THR A 459 2.89 -47.26 -38.04
C THR A 459 2.54 -46.05 -37.20
N ILE A 460 3.54 -45.46 -36.53
CA ILE A 460 3.40 -44.14 -35.92
C ILE A 460 3.71 -43.10 -36.98
N TYR A 461 2.75 -42.22 -37.23
CA TYR A 461 2.91 -41.09 -38.13
C TYR A 461 3.16 -39.82 -37.33
N CYS A 462 4.12 -39.02 -37.81
CA CYS A 462 4.49 -37.74 -37.26
C CYS A 462 4.38 -36.69 -38.36
N SER A 463 3.51 -35.68 -38.22
CA SER A 463 3.27 -34.72 -39.31
C SER A 463 4.50 -33.90 -39.67
N SER A 464 5.35 -33.59 -38.69
CA SER A 464 6.48 -32.68 -38.84
C SER A 464 7.76 -33.20 -38.17
N GLY A 465 7.84 -34.51 -37.90
CA GLY A 465 8.95 -35.11 -37.16
C GLY A 465 8.63 -35.39 -35.69
N ILE A 466 9.64 -35.84 -34.95
CA ILE A 466 9.56 -36.16 -33.52
C ILE A 466 10.87 -35.78 -32.84
N SER A 467 10.86 -35.47 -31.54
CA SER A 467 12.13 -35.29 -30.82
C SER A 467 12.90 -36.61 -30.76
N SER A 468 14.23 -36.54 -30.83
CA SER A 468 15.09 -37.73 -30.73
C SER A 468 14.91 -38.45 -29.40
N ASP A 469 14.66 -37.69 -28.34
CA ASP A 469 14.46 -38.21 -26.99
C ASP A 469 13.14 -38.99 -26.88
N LEU A 470 12.04 -38.44 -27.42
CA LEU A 470 10.75 -39.14 -27.44
C LEU A 470 10.78 -40.36 -28.36
N TYR A 471 11.49 -40.26 -29.49
CA TYR A 471 11.70 -41.39 -30.39
C TYR A 471 12.35 -42.57 -29.65
N ALA A 472 13.38 -42.31 -28.85
CA ALA A 472 14.04 -43.35 -28.06
C ALA A 472 13.08 -43.99 -27.05
N GLU A 473 12.34 -43.19 -26.27
CA GLU A 473 11.38 -43.70 -25.27
C GLU A 473 10.25 -44.55 -25.90
N VAL A 474 9.74 -44.14 -27.07
CA VAL A 474 8.71 -44.90 -27.79
C VAL A 474 9.23 -46.26 -28.28
N VAL A 475 10.45 -46.29 -28.83
CA VAL A 475 11.06 -47.53 -29.33
C VAL A 475 11.47 -48.45 -28.18
N GLU A 476 11.93 -47.90 -27.06
CA GLU A 476 12.47 -48.68 -25.95
C GLU A 476 11.42 -49.16 -24.93
N GLU A 477 10.35 -48.39 -24.68
CA GLU A 477 9.36 -48.78 -23.66
C GLU A 477 8.06 -49.33 -24.27
N ILE A 478 7.54 -48.69 -25.32
CA ILE A 478 6.19 -48.99 -25.84
C ILE A 478 6.22 -50.17 -26.80
N LEU A 479 7.21 -50.22 -27.70
CA LEU A 479 7.32 -51.29 -28.69
C LEU A 479 7.48 -52.68 -28.05
N PRO A 480 8.30 -52.87 -26.98
CA PRO A 480 8.38 -54.18 -26.32
C PRO A 480 7.07 -54.60 -25.64
N TYR A 481 6.31 -53.66 -25.08
CA TYR A 481 5.00 -53.98 -24.49
C TYR A 481 4.04 -54.49 -25.56
N ILE A 482 3.97 -53.81 -26.71
CA ILE A 482 3.12 -54.18 -27.85
C ILE A 482 3.45 -55.59 -28.34
N VAL A 483 4.74 -55.90 -28.48
CA VAL A 483 5.19 -57.25 -28.86
C VAL A 483 4.79 -58.28 -27.79
N SER A 484 4.91 -57.93 -26.49
CA SER A 484 4.61 -58.84 -25.39
C SER A 484 3.13 -59.22 -25.25
N VAL A 485 2.22 -58.35 -25.69
CA VAL A 485 0.76 -58.61 -25.65
C VAL A 485 0.26 -59.33 -26.91
N GLY A 486 1.14 -59.88 -27.74
CA GLY A 486 0.77 -60.62 -28.95
C GLY A 486 0.54 -59.74 -30.18
N GLY A 487 1.13 -58.54 -30.21
CA GLY A 487 1.07 -57.63 -31.35
C GLY A 487 -0.23 -56.84 -31.45
N PHE A 488 -0.35 -56.07 -32.54
CA PHE A 488 -1.43 -55.11 -32.73
C PHE A 488 -2.81 -55.75 -32.92
N GLU A 489 -2.89 -56.96 -33.46
CA GLU A 489 -4.16 -57.68 -33.62
C GLU A 489 -4.87 -57.89 -32.28
N ASN A 490 -4.13 -58.25 -31.23
CA ASN A 490 -4.70 -58.44 -29.89
C ASN A 490 -5.05 -57.09 -29.23
N ILE A 491 -4.26 -56.04 -29.48
CA ILE A 491 -4.56 -54.70 -28.99
C ILE A 491 -5.86 -54.17 -29.60
N ILE A 492 -6.10 -54.39 -30.90
CA ILE A 492 -7.34 -54.00 -31.57
C ILE A 492 -8.52 -54.80 -31.02
N ALA A 493 -8.37 -56.13 -30.91
CA ALA A 493 -9.41 -57.01 -30.39
C ALA A 493 -9.81 -56.67 -28.93
N ASN A 494 -8.86 -56.19 -28.13
CA ASN A 494 -9.04 -55.88 -26.70
C ASN A 494 -8.65 -54.43 -26.37
N PHE A 495 -9.03 -53.48 -27.22
CA PHE A 495 -8.61 -52.08 -27.08
C PHE A 495 -9.02 -51.44 -25.75
N ILE A 496 -10.18 -51.83 -25.19
CA ILE A 496 -10.66 -51.38 -23.89
C ILE A 496 -9.65 -51.69 -22.76
N VAL A 497 -8.89 -52.78 -22.90
CA VAL A 497 -7.90 -53.22 -21.90
C VAL A 497 -6.52 -52.61 -22.18
N HIS A 498 -6.06 -52.66 -23.44
CA HIS A 498 -4.69 -52.28 -23.79
C HIS A 498 -4.52 -50.79 -24.12
N GLY A 499 -5.56 -50.13 -24.64
CA GLY A 499 -5.54 -48.71 -24.97
C GLY A 499 -5.16 -47.81 -23.79
N PRO A 500 -5.78 -47.95 -22.61
CA PRO A 500 -5.41 -47.17 -21.42
C PRO A 500 -3.98 -47.40 -20.94
N ILE A 501 -3.44 -48.62 -21.11
CA ILE A 501 -2.07 -48.96 -20.69
C ILE A 501 -1.06 -48.28 -21.61
N ILE A 502 -1.26 -48.38 -22.93
CA ILE A 502 -0.42 -47.74 -23.94
C ILE A 502 -0.45 -46.21 -23.74
N GLN A 503 -1.62 -45.64 -23.46
CA GLN A 503 -1.76 -44.23 -23.14
C GLN A 503 -0.96 -43.83 -21.90
N ALA A 504 -1.01 -44.61 -20.81
CA ALA A 504 -0.23 -44.32 -19.60
C ALA A 504 1.29 -44.42 -19.83
N MET A 505 1.74 -45.37 -20.65
CA MET A 505 3.15 -45.50 -21.04
C MET A 505 3.60 -44.31 -21.89
N LEU A 506 2.78 -43.87 -22.83
CA LEU A 506 3.03 -42.66 -23.63
C LEU A 506 3.12 -41.40 -22.77
N THR A 507 2.20 -41.22 -21.81
CA THR A 507 2.29 -40.10 -20.86
C THR A 507 3.58 -40.14 -20.04
N THR A 508 4.04 -41.34 -19.68
CA THR A 508 5.32 -41.52 -18.95
C THR A 508 6.50 -41.16 -19.84
N ALA A 509 6.54 -41.65 -21.08
CA ALA A 509 7.58 -41.34 -22.07
C ALA A 509 7.66 -39.83 -22.37
N VAL A 510 6.51 -39.16 -22.50
CA VAL A 510 6.45 -37.70 -22.68
C VAL A 510 6.99 -36.97 -21.44
N SER A 511 6.65 -37.44 -20.24
CA SER A 511 7.17 -36.86 -18.99
C SER A 511 8.68 -37.07 -18.79
N ASP A 512 9.20 -38.24 -19.17
CA ASP A 512 10.62 -38.56 -19.05
C ASP A 512 11.43 -37.79 -20.11
N THR A 513 10.93 -37.70 -21.36
CA THR A 513 11.48 -36.82 -22.40
C THR A 513 11.53 -35.37 -21.95
N TYR A 514 10.45 -34.89 -21.32
CA TYR A 514 10.39 -33.53 -20.79
C TYR A 514 11.49 -33.28 -19.74
N SER A 515 11.75 -34.25 -18.86
CA SER A 515 12.81 -34.12 -17.85
C SER A 515 14.20 -33.99 -18.47
N ILE A 516 14.45 -34.68 -19.60
CA ILE A 516 15.69 -34.59 -20.37
C ILE A 516 15.80 -33.20 -21.02
N VAL A 517 14.77 -32.78 -21.75
CA VAL A 517 14.68 -31.46 -22.40
C VAL A 517 14.94 -30.35 -21.39
N PHE A 518 14.31 -30.41 -20.23
CA PHE A 518 14.52 -29.43 -19.18
C PHE A 518 15.96 -29.41 -18.66
N SER A 519 16.56 -30.58 -18.43
CA SER A 519 17.95 -30.66 -17.95
C SER A 519 19.01 -30.21 -18.98
N GLU A 520 18.71 -30.30 -20.27
CA GLU A 520 19.64 -29.91 -21.34
C GLU A 520 19.46 -28.45 -21.76
N PHE A 521 18.22 -27.94 -21.78
CA PHE A 521 17.91 -26.64 -22.37
C PHE A 521 17.83 -25.51 -21.35
N TYR A 522 17.80 -25.85 -20.06
CA TYR A 522 17.74 -24.88 -18.98
C TYR A 522 18.98 -24.96 -18.10
N GLU A 523 19.47 -23.80 -17.73
CA GLU A 523 20.52 -23.64 -16.74
C GLU A 523 19.91 -23.07 -15.48
N ASN A 524 20.21 -23.71 -14.36
CA ASN A 524 19.86 -23.19 -13.06
C ASN A 524 20.68 -21.93 -12.77
N LYS A 525 20.02 -20.78 -12.68
CA LYS A 525 20.65 -19.52 -12.25
C LYS A 525 20.21 -19.18 -10.83
N PRO A 526 21.14 -18.86 -9.91
CA PRO A 526 20.78 -18.39 -8.58
C PRO A 526 20.11 -17.01 -8.69
N ILE A 527 19.03 -16.80 -7.95
CA ILE A 527 18.33 -15.51 -7.90
C ILE A 527 18.41 -14.84 -6.54
N PHE A 528 18.29 -13.51 -6.53
CA PHE A 528 18.24 -12.68 -5.32
C PHE A 528 19.48 -12.85 -4.43
N GLN A 529 20.66 -12.72 -5.02
CA GLN A 529 21.91 -12.78 -4.29
C GLN A 529 22.16 -11.47 -3.54
N PHE A 530 22.05 -11.51 -2.21
CA PHE A 530 22.24 -10.35 -1.35
C PHE A 530 23.72 -10.13 -1.03
N GLU A 531 24.19 -8.90 -1.20
CA GLU A 531 25.55 -8.46 -0.92
C GLU A 531 25.51 -7.12 -0.19
N SER A 532 26.18 -7.02 0.96
CA SER A 532 26.36 -5.75 1.65
C SER A 532 27.53 -5.83 2.62
N ASP A 533 28.32 -4.76 2.66
CA ASP A 533 29.35 -4.55 3.69
C ASP A 533 28.78 -3.77 4.90
N ASP A 534 27.67 -3.05 4.72
CA ASP A 534 27.08 -2.12 5.69
C ASP A 534 25.86 -2.70 6.43
N PHE A 535 25.10 -3.57 5.76
CA PHE A 535 23.85 -4.14 6.27
C PHE A 535 24.03 -5.60 6.63
N THR A 536 23.47 -5.95 7.78
CA THR A 536 23.35 -7.33 8.25
C THR A 536 21.91 -7.79 8.12
N PHE A 537 21.71 -8.99 7.56
CA PHE A 537 20.40 -9.61 7.54
C PHE A 537 20.10 -10.24 8.91
N THR A 538 18.93 -9.92 9.48
CA THR A 538 18.47 -10.45 10.75
C THR A 538 17.06 -11.01 10.61
N GLN A 539 16.83 -12.22 11.14
CA GLN A 539 15.51 -12.83 11.21
C GLN A 539 15.07 -12.94 12.68
N SER A 540 13.83 -12.53 12.96
CA SER A 540 13.25 -12.55 14.30
C SER A 540 11.81 -13.04 14.28
N ILE A 541 11.21 -13.19 15.46
CA ILE A 541 9.77 -13.51 15.59
C ILE A 541 8.86 -12.43 14.99
N PHE A 542 9.37 -11.22 14.76
CA PHE A 542 8.65 -10.10 14.16
C PHE A 542 8.85 -9.98 12.64
N GLY A 543 9.53 -10.97 12.03
CA GLY A 543 9.90 -10.97 10.62
C GLY A 543 11.39 -10.75 10.40
N ALA A 544 11.77 -10.70 9.13
CA ALA A 544 13.13 -10.45 8.68
C ALA A 544 13.37 -8.98 8.36
N TYR A 545 14.60 -8.52 8.51
CA TYR A 545 15.00 -7.17 8.15
C TYR A 545 16.49 -7.07 7.86
N LEU A 546 16.86 -6.10 7.02
CA LEU A 546 18.24 -5.63 6.90
C LEU A 546 18.48 -4.55 7.95
N LYS A 547 19.62 -4.61 8.62
CA LYS A 547 20.03 -3.64 9.63
C LYS A 547 21.43 -3.13 9.36
N ALA A 548 21.57 -1.84 9.21
CA ALA A 548 22.85 -1.14 9.29
C ALA A 548 22.94 -0.40 10.63
N SER A 549 24.16 -0.19 11.12
CA SER A 549 24.40 0.55 12.36
C SER A 549 25.59 1.48 12.20
N ILE A 550 25.36 2.76 12.43
CA ILE A 550 26.37 3.81 12.46
C ILE A 550 26.67 4.09 13.95
N PRO A 551 27.88 3.75 14.45
CA PRO A 551 28.20 3.90 15.87
C PRO A 551 28.10 5.34 16.37
N THR A 552 28.53 6.29 15.55
CA THR A 552 28.53 7.72 15.85
C THR A 552 28.38 8.50 14.55
N LEU A 553 27.54 9.52 14.57
CA LEU A 553 27.31 10.45 13.47
C LEU A 553 27.40 11.88 14.02
N ALA A 554 28.53 12.53 13.76
CA ALA A 554 28.80 13.90 14.19
C ALA A 554 27.87 14.90 13.50
N VAL A 555 27.77 16.11 14.06
CA VAL A 555 26.98 17.21 13.45
C VAL A 555 27.49 17.49 12.04
N ASP A 556 26.56 17.62 11.09
CA ASP A 556 26.79 17.78 9.65
C ASP A 556 27.53 16.63 8.96
N GLU A 557 27.80 15.51 9.67
CA GLU A 557 28.37 14.32 9.06
C GLU A 557 27.32 13.58 8.23
N THR A 558 27.74 13.15 7.04
CA THR A 558 26.99 12.23 6.18
C THR A 558 27.74 10.92 6.07
N VAL A 559 27.05 9.81 6.32
CA VAL A 559 27.54 8.45 6.08
C VAL A 559 26.66 7.81 5.02
N ASP A 560 27.30 7.34 3.96
CA ASP A 560 26.65 6.57 2.91
C ASP A 560 26.74 5.08 3.23
N LEU A 561 25.61 4.39 3.14
CA LEU A 561 25.47 2.96 3.39
C LEU A 561 24.82 2.34 2.17
N SER A 562 25.22 1.12 1.81
CA SER A 562 24.67 0.46 0.63
C SER A 562 24.45 -1.03 0.81
N TRP A 563 23.45 -1.52 0.10
CA TRP A 563 23.29 -2.95 -0.11
C TRP A 563 22.86 -3.21 -1.55
N LYS A 564 23.20 -4.39 -2.03
CA LYS A 564 22.96 -4.83 -3.40
C LYS A 564 22.24 -6.16 -3.41
N LEU A 565 21.23 -6.28 -4.26
CA LEU A 565 20.60 -7.54 -4.63
C LEU A 565 20.89 -7.79 -6.10
N SER A 566 21.66 -8.84 -6.39
CA SER A 566 22.08 -9.22 -7.74
C SER A 566 21.30 -10.42 -8.26
N ASN A 567 21.39 -10.68 -9.56
CA ASN A 567 20.71 -11.78 -10.24
C ASN A 567 19.19 -11.71 -10.08
N ILE A 568 18.63 -10.49 -10.09
CA ILE A 568 17.20 -10.30 -10.29
C ILE A 568 16.93 -10.63 -11.76
N PRO A 569 16.02 -11.56 -12.07
CA PRO A 569 15.74 -11.86 -13.47
C PRO A 569 15.21 -10.61 -14.19
N THR A 570 15.58 -10.45 -15.46
CA THR A 570 15.29 -9.26 -16.28
C THR A 570 14.41 -9.62 -17.45
N SER A 571 13.98 -8.61 -18.22
CA SER A 571 13.28 -8.82 -19.50
C SER A 571 14.11 -9.57 -20.55
N SER A 572 15.43 -9.67 -20.36
CA SER A 572 16.30 -10.45 -21.23
C SER A 572 16.30 -11.95 -20.90
N ASP A 573 15.91 -12.32 -19.68
CA ASP A 573 15.80 -13.72 -19.28
C ASP A 573 14.54 -14.34 -19.91
N LYS A 574 14.74 -15.47 -20.58
CA LYS A 574 13.66 -16.20 -21.27
C LYS A 574 13.31 -17.46 -20.50
N PHE A 575 12.01 -17.70 -20.37
CA PHE A 575 11.47 -18.89 -19.74
C PHE A 575 10.60 -19.62 -20.77
N GLY A 576 10.69 -20.94 -20.81
CA GLY A 576 9.69 -21.74 -21.52
C GLY A 576 8.69 -22.29 -20.52
N ALA A 577 7.45 -21.81 -20.62
CA ALA A 577 6.33 -22.42 -19.94
C ALA A 577 5.84 -23.58 -20.81
N PHE A 578 5.98 -24.81 -20.31
CA PHE A 578 5.43 -25.98 -20.97
C PHE A 578 4.27 -26.53 -20.15
N SER A 579 3.30 -27.11 -20.84
CA SER A 579 2.20 -27.84 -20.21
C SER A 579 1.95 -29.13 -20.97
N VAL A 580 1.72 -30.20 -20.20
CA VAL A 580 1.19 -31.45 -20.73
C VAL A 580 -0.27 -31.52 -20.31
N GLN A 581 -1.17 -31.38 -21.28
CA GLN A 581 -2.61 -31.44 -21.06
C GLN A 581 -3.19 -32.68 -21.71
N THR A 582 -4.27 -33.22 -21.17
CA THR A 582 -5.05 -34.24 -21.87
C THR A 582 -6.23 -33.55 -22.55
N GLU A 583 -6.28 -33.58 -23.87
CA GLU A 583 -7.44 -33.10 -24.63
C GLU A 583 -8.34 -34.27 -25.01
N ASN A 584 -9.66 -34.03 -24.97
CA ASN A 584 -10.67 -34.95 -25.48
C ASN A 584 -11.34 -34.32 -26.70
N VAL A 585 -10.90 -34.73 -27.88
CA VAL A 585 -11.51 -34.35 -29.15
C VAL A 585 -12.13 -35.62 -29.71
N TRP A 586 -13.46 -35.60 -29.90
CA TRP A 586 -14.22 -36.67 -30.55
C TRP A 586 -14.15 -38.02 -29.80
N ASN A 587 -14.16 -38.01 -28.46
CA ASN A 587 -14.04 -39.17 -27.57
C ASN A 587 -12.67 -39.88 -27.62
N GLN A 588 -11.63 -39.20 -28.11
CA GLN A 588 -10.25 -39.68 -28.07
C GLN A 588 -9.43 -38.77 -27.16
N ASN A 589 -8.85 -39.36 -26.10
CA ASN A 589 -7.97 -38.66 -25.19
C ASN A 589 -6.53 -38.74 -25.73
N TYR A 590 -5.87 -37.61 -25.96
CA TYR A 590 -4.45 -37.55 -26.31
C TYR A 590 -3.72 -36.48 -25.49
N ALA A 591 -2.39 -36.59 -25.42
CA ALA A 591 -1.58 -35.60 -24.73
C ALA A 591 -1.31 -34.41 -25.65
N VAL A 592 -1.34 -33.19 -25.11
CA VAL A 592 -0.86 -31.97 -25.78
C VAL A 592 0.35 -31.50 -25.01
N PHE A 593 1.51 -31.51 -25.66
CA PHE A 593 2.70 -30.84 -25.17
C PHE A 593 2.76 -29.46 -25.81
N LYS A 594 2.48 -28.44 -25.01
CA LYS A 594 2.57 -27.05 -25.45
C LYS A 594 3.74 -26.38 -24.77
N THR A 595 4.63 -25.74 -25.53
CA THR A 595 5.71 -24.88 -25.02
C THR A 595 5.53 -23.47 -25.56
N ILE A 596 5.51 -22.49 -24.65
CA ILE A 596 5.31 -21.06 -24.94
C ILE A 596 6.49 -20.30 -24.32
N GLU A 597 7.00 -19.29 -25.01
CA GLU A 597 7.95 -18.34 -24.42
C GLU A 597 7.17 -17.45 -23.44
N SER A 598 7.60 -17.46 -22.18
CA SER A 598 7.03 -16.63 -21.11
C SER A 598 8.08 -15.64 -20.65
N ASP A 599 7.63 -14.45 -20.30
CA ASP A 599 8.50 -13.38 -19.84
C ASP A 599 8.70 -13.40 -18.32
N TYR A 600 9.64 -12.59 -17.88
CA TYR A 600 9.95 -12.38 -16.47
C TYR A 600 8.76 -11.95 -15.61
N ASN A 601 7.86 -11.11 -16.15
CA ASN A 601 6.75 -10.57 -15.39
C ASN A 601 5.78 -11.69 -15.01
N ASP A 602 5.49 -12.60 -15.95
CA ASP A 602 4.65 -13.76 -15.71
C ASP A 602 5.25 -14.72 -14.68
N LEU A 603 6.56 -14.95 -14.72
CA LEU A 603 7.26 -15.78 -13.73
C LEU A 603 7.20 -15.17 -12.33
N MET A 604 7.46 -13.86 -12.21
CA MET A 604 7.37 -13.16 -10.92
C MET A 604 5.95 -13.18 -10.39
N LEU A 605 4.96 -12.90 -11.24
CA LEU A 605 3.57 -13.05 -10.86
C LEU A 605 3.29 -14.46 -10.37
N ALA A 606 3.76 -15.52 -11.05
CA ALA A 606 3.54 -16.90 -10.63
C ALA A 606 4.23 -17.27 -9.29
N LEU A 607 5.48 -16.84 -9.08
CA LEU A 607 6.23 -17.09 -7.84
C LEU A 607 5.56 -16.43 -6.62
N PHE A 608 4.87 -15.31 -6.83
CA PHE A 608 4.28 -14.51 -5.74
C PHE A 608 2.73 -14.50 -5.72
N ALA A 609 2.04 -15.07 -6.71
CA ALA A 609 0.56 -15.05 -6.84
C ALA A 609 -0.18 -15.86 -5.78
N VAL A 610 0.46 -16.84 -5.13
CA VAL A 610 -0.24 -17.78 -4.23
C VAL A 610 -0.42 -17.25 -2.80
N GLN A 611 0.15 -16.11 -2.43
CA GLN A 611 0.10 -15.63 -1.03
C GLN A 611 -0.22 -14.15 -0.82
N ASN A 612 -1.13 -13.58 -1.61
CA ASN A 612 -1.65 -12.26 -1.29
C ASN A 612 -2.81 -12.30 -0.28
N SER A 613 -2.46 -12.32 1.01
CA SER A 613 -3.24 -11.60 2.02
C SER A 613 -2.38 -10.73 2.95
N ALA A 614 -1.05 -10.77 2.80
CA ALA A 614 -0.12 -9.90 3.53
C ALA A 614 1.10 -9.45 2.71
N GLY A 615 1.15 -9.75 1.40
CA GLY A 615 2.31 -9.58 0.51
C GLY A 615 2.82 -8.14 0.43
N ARG A 616 3.75 -7.80 1.31
CA ARG A 616 4.58 -6.60 1.19
C ARG A 616 5.81 -7.03 0.42
N PHE A 617 5.84 -6.85 -0.90
CA PHE A 617 7.13 -6.56 -1.52
C PHE A 617 7.55 -5.16 -1.06
N LEU A 618 8.80 -4.77 -1.29
CA LEU A 618 9.36 -3.46 -0.92
C LEU A 618 8.62 -2.26 -1.55
N SER A 619 7.48 -2.50 -2.18
CA SER A 619 6.56 -1.52 -2.71
C SER A 619 5.13 -2.05 -2.82
N SER A 620 4.11 -1.19 -2.66
CA SER A 620 2.76 -1.52 -3.13
C SER A 620 2.59 -1.11 -4.58
N TYR A 621 2.22 -2.05 -5.45
CA TYR A 621 1.84 -1.74 -6.83
C TYR A 621 0.54 -0.93 -6.84
N ASP A 622 0.58 0.26 -7.42
CA ASP A 622 -0.59 1.10 -7.68
C ASP A 622 -1.03 0.91 -9.13
N GLU A 623 -2.13 0.18 -9.30
CA GLU A 623 -2.74 -0.13 -10.60
C GLU A 623 -3.17 1.14 -11.37
N VAL A 624 -3.40 2.27 -10.69
CA VAL A 624 -3.84 3.52 -11.33
C VAL A 624 -2.68 4.27 -11.97
N THR A 625 -1.50 4.19 -11.38
CA THR A 625 -0.29 4.89 -11.85
C THR A 625 0.68 3.97 -12.58
N ASN A 626 0.42 2.66 -12.59
CA ASN A 626 1.33 1.63 -13.09
C ASN A 626 2.73 1.76 -12.47
N SER A 627 2.77 2.01 -11.16
CA SER A 627 4.01 2.27 -10.42
C SER A 627 4.07 1.48 -9.13
N PHE A 628 5.28 1.21 -8.67
CA PHE A 628 5.56 0.56 -7.41
C PHE A 628 5.86 1.64 -6.35
N MET A 629 5.03 1.77 -5.31
CA MET A 629 5.27 2.70 -4.19
C MET A 629 6.17 2.06 -3.13
N SER A 630 7.44 2.47 -3.03
CA SER A 630 8.39 1.93 -2.05
C SER A 630 8.00 2.22 -0.59
N LEU A 631 8.12 1.24 0.30
CA LEU A 631 8.01 1.47 1.75
C LEU A 631 9.39 1.90 2.27
N GLY A 632 9.52 3.18 2.66
CA GLY A 632 10.76 3.75 3.22
C GLY A 632 11.33 2.96 4.41
N CYS A 633 12.60 3.18 4.72
CA CYS A 633 13.27 2.54 5.85
C CYS A 633 12.92 3.23 7.19
N ARG A 634 12.96 2.45 8.26
CA ARG A 634 12.89 2.95 9.64
C ARG A 634 14.28 3.25 10.11
N TYR A 635 14.48 4.34 10.84
CA TYR A 635 15.72 4.54 11.56
C TYR A 635 15.48 4.99 12.98
N SER A 636 16.40 4.63 13.86
CA SER A 636 16.42 5.04 15.26
C SER A 636 17.84 5.43 15.64
N TYR A 637 18.01 6.33 16.60
CA TYR A 637 19.32 6.75 17.07
C TYR A 637 19.24 7.22 18.51
N LEU A 638 20.39 7.32 19.17
CA LEU A 638 20.52 7.84 20.52
C LEU A 638 21.22 9.20 20.48
N ASP A 639 20.99 10.04 21.48
CA ASP A 639 21.96 11.07 21.83
C ASP A 639 23.10 10.50 22.70
N ILE A 640 24.10 11.34 22.98
CA ILE A 640 25.25 10.99 23.85
C ILE A 640 24.83 10.61 25.29
N THR A 641 23.60 10.93 25.69
CA THR A 641 23.03 10.60 27.02
C THR A 641 22.26 9.28 27.01
N GLY A 642 22.08 8.66 25.84
CA GLY A 642 21.39 7.38 25.67
C GLY A 642 19.88 7.50 25.43
N ARG A 643 19.39 8.70 25.09
CA ARG A 643 17.98 8.95 24.81
C ARG A 643 17.64 8.62 23.36
N GLU A 644 16.54 7.89 23.16
CA GLU A 644 16.14 7.35 21.86
C GLU A 644 15.29 8.31 21.01
N TYR A 645 15.56 8.29 19.71
CA TYR A 645 14.86 9.02 18.66
C TYR A 645 14.52 8.08 17.50
N TYR A 646 13.47 8.40 16.75
CA TYR A 646 12.94 7.56 15.66
C TYR A 646 12.55 8.40 14.45
N GLY A 647 12.68 7.81 13.26
CA GLY A 647 12.26 8.42 11.99
C GLY A 647 11.90 7.39 10.92
N LEU A 648 11.26 7.89 9.87
CA LEU A 648 10.88 7.15 8.67
C LEU A 648 11.43 7.90 7.46
N THR A 649 11.95 7.20 6.47
CA THR A 649 12.23 7.83 5.17
C THR A 649 10.95 7.95 4.37
N ASN A 650 10.83 9.02 3.59
CA ASN A 650 9.86 9.04 2.50
C ASN A 650 10.38 8.04 1.46
N GLY A 651 9.59 6.99 1.21
CA GLY A 651 9.88 5.97 0.20
C GLY A 651 9.60 6.49 -1.20
#